data_AF-A0A7Y1W0P5-F1
#
_entry.id   AF-A0A7Y1W0P5-F1
#
_cell.length_a   1.000
_cell.length_b   1.000
_cell.length_c   1.000
_cell.angle_alpha   90.00
_cell.angle_beta   90.00
_cell.angle_gamma   90.00
#
_symmetry.space_group_name_H-M   'P 1'
#
loop_
_entity.id
_entity.type
_entity.pdbx_description
1 polymer ?
#
loop_
_entity_poly.entity_id
_entity_poly.type
_entity_poly.pdbx_seq_one_letter_code
_entity_poly.pdbx_strand_id
1 'polypeptide(L)'
;MNNYKNITLTFLMGAILLACGSEAEKVLVFSKTTGFRHSSIEPGVEAIKKLGQKNGFDVVATEDASHFVEESLKEYAAVIFLNTSGDVLDYAQQADFERYIQAGGGFVGVHAATDTEYDWPWYNDLVGAYFAGHPEIQTATLNIIDKNHPSTDFLTETWDVKDEWYNFKSINPNVNVLIEIDENSYQGGTNGVHHPIAWYHEYDGGRAFYTELGHTEEAYENEIYLRHLLGGIRFSIGNNSIDYTKSKTDRVPDESRFVKTVLDFNLNEPMELDELPGIGILFVERRGLIKLYDFKTEKTVEIAQMDLFYGNEDGLLGLAVDPDYERNNWIYLFYSAPGNEPIQHVSRFSLADNKLDFSSEKILLKIPTIRKCCHSGGALEFGPEGNLFITLGDNTNPFESEGYAPIDEREGRALWDAQKSAANTNDLRGKILRIKPEQDGTYSIPEGNLFPVGTPKTRPEIYVMGCRNPFRPSIDSKTGYLYWGDIGPDAGKGNEDRGPKGMGEFDQARKSGFWGWPYTRGNNQVYNDFDFATKTSGNKFDPDHLINNSPNNTGIQELPPVQKSLIWFSYDRSDEFPWLGTGGVNPMAGPVFHASDYPNAEERFPEYFEDKLFVYEWMRDWIYVVTLDENYDYVKADPFMASSEFSHPMDMIFGSDGALYVLEYGQKWNARNLDARLSRINYLPGNRPPIAKITADKLVGPAPLTIQFSALESQDYDGDELEYAWSFTGEDDQSMESEPQFTFQEPGDFIVELKVKDEHGVTHQAQSRILVGNTPPELSIEISPADTFYDSQQEIQYRVSVTDFEDGTTADGSIESGLVKVTFDYVPEGKDKILATVGHQQDIVPEGQRLMNNTDCKACHAKDVKVNGPSYLEIAEKYTIKDRNHLIGKVIKGGAGVWGETAMAAHPQLKINEVGLMIDYIFSLKADESRDADLLPLNGNLEFNRHKHNQDDGIYILTASYLDEGNPAVPGSMLSVQKQLVFRANKEANESTLEIE
;
A
#
# COMPACT_ATOMS: atom_id res chain seq x y z
N MET A 1 -77.90 -1.20 -27.53
CA MET A 1 -78.32 -1.02 -26.11
C MET A 1 -77.50 0.15 -25.59
N ASN A 2 -78.10 1.30 -25.24
CA ASN A 2 -78.86 1.56 -24.00
C ASN A 2 -77.99 1.24 -22.76
N ASN A 3 -77.68 2.16 -21.84
CA ASN A 3 -78.34 3.43 -21.48
C ASN A 3 -77.41 4.42 -20.71
N TYR A 4 -77.75 5.73 -20.79
CA TYR A 4 -77.66 6.82 -19.81
C TYR A 4 -76.84 6.63 -18.50
N LYS A 5 -76.14 7.65 -17.96
CA LYS A 5 -76.65 9.02 -17.67
C LYS A 5 -75.57 10.12 -17.63
N ASN A 6 -75.96 11.32 -18.09
CA ASN A 6 -75.39 12.60 -17.65
C ASN A 6 -76.08 13.08 -16.35
N ILE A 7 -75.38 13.88 -15.53
CA ILE A 7 -75.85 15.11 -14.85
C ILE A 7 -74.58 15.84 -14.31
N THR A 8 -74.08 16.91 -14.93
CA THR A 8 -74.32 18.37 -14.76
C THR A 8 -73.85 19.08 -13.48
N LEU A 9 -72.99 20.11 -13.71
CA LEU A 9 -72.83 21.42 -12.99
C LEU A 9 -72.19 21.43 -11.57
N THR A 10 -71.41 22.43 -11.09
CA THR A 10 -70.89 23.73 -11.64
C THR A 10 -69.62 24.21 -10.88
N PHE A 11 -68.82 25.14 -11.46
CA PHE A 11 -67.76 26.00 -10.83
C PHE A 11 -66.57 25.24 -10.16
N LEU A 12 -65.31 25.51 -10.54
CA LEU A 12 -64.65 26.80 -10.36
C LEU A 12 -63.55 27.05 -11.42
N MET A 13 -63.42 28.30 -11.85
CA MET A 13 -62.43 28.74 -12.85
C MET A 13 -61.10 29.06 -12.16
N GLY A 14 -60.33 28.02 -11.84
CA GLY A 14 -58.97 28.12 -11.30
C GLY A 14 -57.93 28.02 -12.40
N ALA A 15 -57.10 29.05 -12.56
CA ALA A 15 -55.99 29.04 -13.50
C ALA A 15 -54.88 28.12 -12.99
N ILE A 16 -54.83 26.87 -13.49
CA ILE A 16 -53.65 26.02 -13.37
C ILE A 16 -52.63 26.54 -14.38
N LEU A 17 -51.81 27.49 -13.93
CA LEU A 17 -50.51 27.73 -14.53
C LEU A 17 -49.71 26.45 -14.35
N LEU A 18 -49.44 25.77 -15.47
CA LEU A 18 -48.42 24.73 -15.55
C LEU A 18 -47.06 25.41 -15.33
N ALA A 19 -46.68 25.54 -14.06
CA ALA A 19 -45.31 25.81 -13.66
C ALA A 19 -44.48 24.55 -13.96
N CYS A 20 -44.08 24.41 -15.23
CA CYS A 20 -42.97 23.55 -15.59
C CYS A 20 -41.70 24.25 -15.09
N GLY A 21 -41.44 24.15 -13.80
CA GLY A 21 -40.14 24.55 -13.25
C GLY A 21 -39.08 23.64 -13.85
N SER A 22 -38.06 24.22 -14.46
CA SER A 22 -36.79 23.52 -14.63
C SER A 22 -36.31 23.13 -13.24
N GLU A 23 -35.91 21.87 -13.08
CA GLU A 23 -35.22 21.41 -11.88
C GLU A 23 -33.96 22.27 -11.67
N ALA A 24 -33.67 22.63 -10.42
CA ALA A 24 -32.54 23.51 -10.13
C ALA A 24 -31.22 22.76 -10.43
N GLU A 25 -30.25 23.47 -11.01
CA GLU A 25 -28.91 22.92 -11.23
C GLU A 25 -28.29 22.61 -9.85
N LYS A 26 -27.75 21.40 -9.64
CA LYS A 26 -27.03 21.08 -8.41
C LYS A 26 -25.54 21.37 -8.56
N VAL A 27 -24.90 21.75 -7.47
CA VAL A 27 -23.46 21.95 -7.34
C VAL A 27 -22.96 21.18 -6.11
N LEU A 28 -21.87 20.42 -6.28
CA LEU A 28 -21.19 19.74 -5.18
C LEU A 28 -20.07 20.66 -4.65
N VAL A 29 -20.04 20.90 -3.34
CA VAL A 29 -18.93 21.55 -2.64
C VAL A 29 -18.17 20.49 -1.88
N PHE A 30 -16.92 20.29 -2.25
CA PHE A 30 -16.01 19.33 -1.65
C PHE A 30 -14.91 20.07 -0.88
N SER A 31 -14.70 19.72 0.39
CA SER A 31 -13.73 20.38 1.27
C SER A 31 -12.92 19.41 2.12
N LYS A 32 -12.69 18.18 1.62
CA LYS A 32 -11.79 17.21 2.25
C LYS A 32 -10.36 17.74 2.27
N THR A 33 -9.67 17.54 3.39
CA THR A 33 -8.27 17.93 3.59
C THR A 33 -7.49 16.78 4.22
N THR A 34 -6.45 16.30 3.54
CA THR A 34 -5.41 15.44 4.15
C THR A 34 -4.14 16.24 4.49
N GLY A 35 -4.02 17.46 3.96
CA GLY A 35 -3.03 18.47 4.33
C GLY A 35 -3.53 19.46 5.39
N PHE A 36 -3.25 20.76 5.19
CA PHE A 36 -3.66 21.83 6.09
C PHE A 36 -5.16 22.14 5.99
N ARG A 37 -5.84 22.34 7.13
CA ARG A 37 -7.26 22.70 7.19
C ARG A 37 -7.45 24.20 7.45
N HIS A 38 -8.09 24.88 6.51
CA HIS A 38 -8.42 26.30 6.59
C HIS A 38 -9.69 26.54 7.44
N SER A 39 -9.69 27.54 8.34
CA SER A 39 -10.88 27.87 9.15
C SER A 39 -12.02 28.52 8.35
N SER A 40 -11.75 28.90 7.10
CA SER A 40 -12.70 29.49 6.17
C SER A 40 -13.52 28.46 5.37
N ILE A 41 -13.28 27.15 5.55
CA ILE A 41 -14.08 26.08 4.93
C ILE A 41 -15.56 26.21 5.32
N GLU A 42 -15.89 26.22 6.61
CA GLU A 42 -17.27 26.26 7.08
C GLU A 42 -17.98 27.59 6.73
N PRO A 43 -17.36 28.78 6.89
CA PRO A 43 -17.88 30.04 6.34
C PRO A 43 -18.11 30.00 4.83
N GLY A 44 -17.19 29.38 4.07
CA GLY A 44 -17.27 29.27 2.62
C GLY A 44 -18.41 28.38 2.14
N VAL A 45 -18.59 27.21 2.76
CA VAL A 45 -19.74 26.33 2.52
C VAL A 45 -21.05 27.08 2.74
N GLU A 46 -21.18 27.81 3.86
CA GLU A 46 -22.40 28.56 4.18
C GLU A 46 -22.62 29.77 3.26
N ALA A 47 -21.56 30.41 2.77
CA ALA A 47 -21.66 31.47 1.77
C ALA A 47 -22.10 30.93 0.39
N ILE A 48 -21.55 29.80 -0.05
CA ILE A 48 -21.93 29.16 -1.33
C ILE A 48 -23.38 28.66 -1.29
N LYS A 49 -23.84 28.06 -0.18
CA LYS A 49 -25.26 27.72 0.01
C LYS A 49 -26.18 28.93 -0.13
N LYS A 50 -25.82 30.08 0.46
CA LYS A 50 -26.57 31.35 0.32
C LYS A 50 -26.53 31.88 -1.12
N LEU A 51 -25.41 31.73 -1.83
CA LEU A 51 -25.32 32.06 -3.26
C LEU A 51 -26.25 31.18 -4.09
N GLY A 52 -26.30 29.86 -3.85
CA GLY A 52 -27.22 28.94 -4.52
C GLY A 52 -28.68 29.33 -4.33
N GLN A 53 -29.11 29.46 -3.07
CA GLN A 53 -30.47 29.89 -2.70
C GLN A 53 -30.89 31.22 -3.36
N LYS A 54 -29.96 32.17 -3.48
CA LYS A 54 -30.22 33.50 -4.08
C LYS A 54 -30.26 33.48 -5.61
N ASN A 55 -29.55 32.55 -6.26
CA ASN A 55 -29.33 32.56 -7.71
C ASN A 55 -29.95 31.38 -8.46
N GLY A 56 -30.61 30.44 -7.76
CA GLY A 56 -31.35 29.34 -8.39
C GLY A 56 -30.49 28.14 -8.78
N PHE A 57 -29.58 27.73 -7.90
CA PHE A 57 -28.89 26.43 -7.95
C PHE A 57 -28.83 25.82 -6.55
N ASP A 58 -28.95 24.50 -6.45
CA ASP A 58 -28.88 23.78 -5.17
C ASP A 58 -27.42 23.43 -4.85
N VAL A 59 -27.11 23.34 -3.55
CA VAL A 59 -25.74 23.11 -3.06
C VAL A 59 -25.74 21.92 -2.10
N VAL A 60 -25.03 20.87 -2.48
CA VAL A 60 -24.65 19.75 -1.60
C VAL A 60 -23.22 19.99 -1.15
N ALA A 61 -22.94 19.85 0.14
CA ALA A 61 -21.58 20.03 0.68
C ALA A 61 -21.15 18.75 1.41
N THR A 62 -19.94 18.28 1.14
CA THR A 62 -19.39 17.04 1.70
C THR A 62 -17.88 17.09 1.86
N GLU A 63 -17.37 16.28 2.78
CA GLU A 63 -15.94 15.94 2.90
C GLU A 63 -15.70 14.45 2.57
N ASP A 64 -16.77 13.72 2.24
CA ASP A 64 -16.70 12.31 1.85
C ASP A 64 -16.38 12.18 0.35
N ALA A 65 -15.28 11.48 0.06
CA ALA A 65 -14.83 11.22 -1.30
C ALA A 65 -15.63 10.11 -2.00
N SER A 66 -16.49 9.36 -1.29
CA SER A 66 -17.41 8.38 -1.88
C SER A 66 -18.36 8.99 -2.93
N HIS A 67 -18.55 10.32 -2.89
CA HIS A 67 -19.29 11.07 -3.90
C HIS A 67 -18.57 11.19 -5.25
N PHE A 68 -17.27 10.88 -5.35
CA PHE A 68 -16.50 10.92 -6.60
C PHE A 68 -16.64 9.63 -7.39
N VAL A 69 -17.89 9.24 -7.64
CA VAL A 69 -18.27 8.11 -8.51
C VAL A 69 -19.25 8.60 -9.58
N GLU A 70 -19.22 8.01 -10.77
CA GLU A 70 -20.05 8.41 -11.92
C GLU A 70 -21.54 8.52 -11.57
N GLU A 71 -22.06 7.62 -10.72
CA GLU A 71 -23.45 7.62 -10.28
C GLU A 71 -23.86 8.86 -9.49
N SER A 72 -22.94 9.46 -8.72
CA SER A 72 -23.21 10.69 -7.96
C SER A 72 -22.82 11.93 -8.76
N LEU A 73 -21.65 11.92 -9.41
CA LEU A 73 -21.12 13.07 -10.15
C LEU A 73 -22.05 13.55 -11.27
N LYS A 74 -22.79 12.63 -11.93
CA LYS A 74 -23.77 12.95 -12.97
C LYS A 74 -24.93 13.86 -12.52
N GLU A 75 -25.16 14.02 -11.21
CA GLU A 75 -26.19 14.91 -10.68
C GLU A 75 -25.76 16.38 -10.64
N TYR A 76 -24.45 16.67 -10.72
CA TYR A 76 -23.90 17.99 -10.43
C TYR A 76 -23.40 18.71 -11.69
N ALA A 77 -23.93 19.91 -11.95
CA ALA A 77 -23.49 20.75 -13.06
C ALA A 77 -22.06 21.29 -12.89
N ALA A 78 -21.60 21.42 -11.63
CA ALA A 78 -20.23 21.75 -11.28
C ALA A 78 -19.84 21.12 -9.93
N VAL A 79 -18.55 20.82 -9.78
CA VAL A 79 -17.90 20.45 -8.51
C VAL A 79 -16.96 21.59 -8.09
N ILE A 80 -17.05 22.01 -6.83
CA ILE A 80 -16.23 23.06 -6.22
C ILE A 80 -15.25 22.41 -5.24
N PHE A 81 -13.95 22.54 -5.48
CA PHE A 81 -12.91 22.21 -4.51
C PHE A 81 -12.69 23.47 -3.65
N LEU A 82 -13.30 23.47 -2.47
CA LEU A 82 -13.27 24.58 -1.53
C LEU A 82 -12.21 24.32 -0.46
N ASN A 83 -11.04 24.95 -0.60
CA ASN A 83 -9.96 24.85 0.37
C ASN A 83 -9.51 23.41 0.70
N THR A 84 -9.62 22.50 -0.27
CA THR A 84 -9.05 21.15 -0.22
C THR A 84 -7.53 21.21 -0.06
N SER A 85 -6.90 20.15 0.44
CA SER A 85 -5.43 20.09 0.53
C SER A 85 -4.92 18.66 0.67
N GLY A 86 -3.75 18.39 0.09
CA GLY A 86 -3.12 17.08 0.05
C GLY A 86 -3.70 16.15 -1.03
N ASP A 87 -3.54 14.85 -0.83
CA ASP A 87 -4.07 13.79 -1.67
C ASP A 87 -5.46 13.39 -1.11
N VAL A 88 -6.54 13.60 -1.87
CA VAL A 88 -7.92 13.58 -1.36
C VAL A 88 -8.84 12.61 -2.09
N LEU A 89 -8.51 12.21 -3.32
CA LEU A 89 -9.22 11.18 -4.10
C LEU A 89 -8.33 9.95 -4.29
N ASP A 90 -8.89 8.74 -4.20
CA ASP A 90 -8.19 7.54 -4.68
C ASP A 90 -8.21 7.44 -6.21
N TYR A 91 -7.39 6.56 -6.78
CA TYR A 91 -7.26 6.33 -8.22
C TYR A 91 -8.58 6.02 -8.95
N ALA A 92 -9.55 5.38 -8.29
CA ALA A 92 -10.86 5.10 -8.89
C ALA A 92 -11.73 6.37 -8.91
N GLN A 93 -11.70 7.15 -7.83
CA GLN A 93 -12.35 8.46 -7.73
C GLN A 93 -11.74 9.49 -8.68
N GLN A 94 -10.42 9.48 -8.85
CA GLN A 94 -9.70 10.28 -9.85
C GLN A 94 -10.22 9.93 -11.25
N ALA A 95 -10.27 8.64 -11.62
CA ALA A 95 -10.76 8.21 -12.92
C ALA A 95 -12.24 8.61 -13.18
N ASP A 96 -13.15 8.40 -12.22
CA ASP A 96 -14.55 8.83 -12.37
C ASP A 96 -14.68 10.37 -12.41
N PHE A 97 -13.74 11.13 -11.82
CA PHE A 97 -13.66 12.59 -11.97
C PHE A 97 -13.11 13.03 -13.33
N GLU A 98 -12.11 12.35 -13.91
CA GLU A 98 -11.70 12.57 -15.31
C GLU A 98 -12.89 12.36 -16.25
N ARG A 99 -13.61 11.25 -16.06
CA ARG A 99 -14.80 10.90 -16.84
C ARG A 99 -15.89 11.97 -16.72
N TYR A 100 -16.11 12.52 -15.52
CA TYR A 100 -17.06 13.61 -15.28
C TYR A 100 -16.69 14.90 -16.03
N ILE A 101 -15.42 15.32 -15.98
CA ILE A 101 -14.95 16.49 -16.74
C ILE A 101 -15.06 16.24 -18.25
N GLN A 102 -14.66 15.06 -18.73
CA GLN A 102 -14.76 14.66 -20.14
C GLN A 102 -16.20 14.58 -20.65
N ALA A 103 -17.14 14.20 -19.79
CA ALA A 103 -18.57 14.23 -20.07
C ALA A 103 -19.10 15.67 -20.27
N GLY A 104 -18.36 16.69 -19.81
CA GLY A 104 -18.71 18.10 -19.90
C GLY A 104 -19.02 18.76 -18.55
N GLY A 105 -18.64 18.13 -17.43
CA GLY A 105 -18.76 18.67 -16.08
C GLY A 105 -18.02 19.99 -15.84
N GLY A 106 -18.43 20.72 -14.81
CA GLY A 106 -17.81 21.97 -14.39
C GLY A 106 -16.88 21.78 -13.19
N PHE A 107 -15.78 22.53 -13.13
CA PHE A 107 -14.85 22.56 -12.00
C PHE A 107 -14.61 23.99 -11.51
N VAL A 108 -14.62 24.18 -10.19
CA VAL A 108 -14.27 25.44 -9.52
C VAL A 108 -13.23 25.14 -8.44
N GLY A 109 -11.99 25.58 -8.63
CA GLY A 109 -10.99 25.58 -7.56
C GLY A 109 -11.00 26.89 -6.78
N VAL A 110 -10.97 26.80 -5.45
CA VAL A 110 -10.91 27.96 -4.54
C VAL A 110 -9.68 27.83 -3.64
N HIS A 111 -8.83 28.85 -3.66
CA HIS A 111 -7.61 29.03 -2.86
C HIS A 111 -6.75 27.74 -2.80
N ALA A 112 -6.85 26.96 -1.72
CA ALA A 112 -6.02 25.77 -1.52
C ALA A 112 -6.30 24.59 -2.48
N ALA A 113 -7.27 24.69 -3.40
CA ALA A 113 -7.45 23.72 -4.48
C ALA A 113 -6.17 23.47 -5.33
N THR A 114 -5.17 24.37 -5.33
CA THR A 114 -3.86 24.16 -5.96
C THR A 114 -2.82 23.48 -5.05
N ASP A 115 -3.10 23.33 -3.76
CA ASP A 115 -2.37 22.51 -2.77
C ASP A 115 -2.94 21.07 -2.69
N THR A 116 -3.56 20.60 -3.77
CA THR A 116 -4.32 19.34 -3.83
C THR A 116 -3.82 18.47 -5.01
N GLU A 117 -3.83 17.13 -4.85
CA GLU A 117 -3.59 16.14 -5.92
C GLU A 117 -2.23 16.27 -6.66
N TYR A 118 -1.15 16.59 -5.95
CA TYR A 118 0.19 16.84 -6.54
C TYR A 118 0.74 15.75 -7.47
N ASP A 119 0.32 14.50 -7.27
CA ASP A 119 0.83 13.31 -7.94
C ASP A 119 0.05 12.98 -9.23
N TRP A 120 -0.96 13.79 -9.58
CA TRP A 120 -1.87 13.60 -10.72
C TRP A 120 -1.74 14.75 -11.74
N PRO A 121 -0.83 14.67 -12.73
CA PRO A 121 -0.57 15.78 -13.66
C PRO A 121 -1.79 16.28 -14.45
N TRP A 122 -2.78 15.42 -14.70
CA TRP A 122 -4.03 15.80 -15.33
C TRP A 122 -4.83 16.80 -14.45
N TYR A 123 -4.76 16.68 -13.12
CA TYR A 123 -5.34 17.67 -12.21
C TYR A 123 -4.58 19.00 -12.22
N ASN A 124 -3.25 19.00 -12.31
CA ASN A 124 -2.48 20.25 -12.52
C ASN A 124 -2.98 21.00 -13.76
N ASP A 125 -3.21 20.29 -14.85
CA ASP A 125 -3.70 20.88 -16.08
C ASP A 125 -5.17 21.34 -15.98
N LEU A 126 -6.02 20.63 -15.21
CA LEU A 126 -7.39 21.05 -14.88
C LEU A 126 -7.44 22.33 -14.03
N VAL A 127 -6.79 22.31 -12.86
CA VAL A 127 -6.79 23.43 -11.89
C VAL A 127 -5.97 24.61 -12.41
N GLY A 128 -4.91 24.34 -13.17
CA GLY A 128 -4.09 25.31 -13.91
C GLY A 128 -2.74 25.65 -13.29
N ALA A 129 -2.46 25.27 -12.04
CA ALA A 129 -1.16 25.40 -11.38
C ALA A 129 -1.10 24.59 -10.07
N TYR A 130 0.10 24.34 -9.55
CA TYR A 130 0.28 23.81 -8.20
C TYR A 130 0.83 24.86 -7.23
N PHE A 131 0.47 24.75 -5.96
CA PHE A 131 1.06 25.52 -4.87
C PHE A 131 2.56 25.21 -4.68
N ALA A 132 3.32 26.23 -4.31
CA ALA A 132 4.76 26.16 -4.05
C ALA A 132 5.20 26.81 -2.72
N GLY A 133 4.36 27.66 -2.12
CA GLY A 133 4.65 28.39 -0.87
C GLY A 133 3.89 29.72 -0.80
N HIS A 134 3.77 30.34 0.37
CA HIS A 134 3.12 31.65 0.55
C HIS A 134 3.90 32.51 1.58
N PRO A 135 3.76 33.85 1.58
CA PRO A 135 4.18 34.72 2.67
C PRO A 135 3.05 34.88 3.71
N GLU A 136 3.22 35.81 4.65
CA GLU A 136 2.17 36.16 5.62
C GLU A 136 0.96 36.85 4.94
N ILE A 137 -0.23 36.64 5.50
CA ILE A 137 -1.50 37.28 5.08
C ILE A 137 -1.38 38.80 5.11
N GLN A 138 -1.56 39.45 3.96
CA GLN A 138 -1.34 40.89 3.80
C GLN A 138 -2.20 41.50 2.69
N THR A 139 -2.29 42.83 2.63
CA THR A 139 -3.01 43.51 1.54
C THR A 139 -2.15 43.59 0.28
N ALA A 140 -2.73 43.28 -0.87
CA ALA A 140 -2.12 43.43 -2.18
C ALA A 140 -3.10 44.07 -3.18
N THR A 141 -2.56 44.64 -4.25
CA THR A 141 -3.31 45.22 -5.37
C THR A 141 -3.39 44.21 -6.50
N LEU A 142 -4.63 43.87 -6.89
CA LEU A 142 -4.93 42.96 -7.98
C LEU A 142 -5.22 43.76 -9.26
N ASN A 143 -4.67 43.34 -10.39
CA ASN A 143 -4.86 43.92 -11.72
C ASN A 143 -5.86 43.08 -12.52
N ILE A 144 -6.94 43.68 -13.01
CA ILE A 144 -7.98 42.95 -13.75
C ILE A 144 -7.66 42.94 -15.24
N ILE A 145 -7.22 41.79 -15.73
CA ILE A 145 -6.69 41.59 -17.10
C ILE A 145 -7.81 41.46 -18.12
N ASP A 146 -8.78 40.58 -17.85
CA ASP A 146 -10.02 40.47 -18.64
C ASP A 146 -11.21 40.94 -17.81
N LYS A 147 -12.00 41.86 -18.40
CA LYS A 147 -13.22 42.46 -17.81
C LYS A 147 -14.48 42.07 -18.58
N ASN A 148 -14.41 41.05 -19.44
CA ASN A 148 -15.55 40.52 -20.20
C ASN A 148 -16.12 39.22 -19.59
N HIS A 149 -15.39 38.58 -18.67
CA HIS A 149 -15.80 37.34 -18.03
C HIS A 149 -16.81 37.59 -16.88
N PRO A 150 -17.81 36.73 -16.64
CA PRO A 150 -18.83 36.96 -15.61
C PRO A 150 -18.31 37.11 -14.17
N SER A 151 -17.10 36.63 -13.85
CA SER A 151 -16.45 36.82 -12.55
C SER A 151 -15.71 38.16 -12.42
N THR A 152 -15.53 38.93 -13.51
CA THR A 152 -14.76 40.18 -13.51
C THR A 152 -15.47 41.37 -14.16
N ASP A 153 -16.65 41.18 -14.78
CA ASP A 153 -17.41 42.20 -15.53
C ASP A 153 -17.79 43.47 -14.75
N PHE A 154 -17.66 43.41 -13.44
CA PHE A 154 -18.06 44.44 -12.47
C PHE A 154 -16.88 45.03 -11.69
N LEU A 155 -15.68 44.51 -11.89
CA LEU A 155 -14.48 44.98 -11.22
C LEU A 155 -13.91 46.21 -11.93
N THR A 156 -13.23 47.05 -11.16
CA THR A 156 -12.46 48.19 -11.67
C THR A 156 -11.14 47.73 -12.31
N GLU A 157 -10.27 48.65 -12.76
CA GLU A 157 -8.97 48.25 -13.32
C GLU A 157 -8.06 47.57 -12.29
N THR A 158 -8.17 47.99 -11.03
CA THR A 158 -7.54 47.34 -9.89
C THR A 158 -8.56 47.01 -8.80
N TRP A 159 -8.20 46.07 -7.92
CA TRP A 159 -8.94 45.68 -6.73
C TRP A 159 -7.96 45.40 -5.59
N ASP A 160 -8.01 46.19 -4.51
CA ASP A 160 -7.19 45.95 -3.32
C ASP A 160 -7.88 44.93 -2.41
N VAL A 161 -7.18 43.85 -2.06
CA VAL A 161 -7.69 42.73 -1.25
C VAL A 161 -6.67 42.38 -0.18
N LYS A 162 -7.12 41.80 0.95
CA LYS A 162 -6.26 41.18 1.96
C LYS A 162 -6.59 39.69 2.01
N ASP A 163 -5.63 38.84 1.67
CA ASP A 163 -5.74 37.38 1.76
C ASP A 163 -4.34 36.77 1.94
N GLU A 164 -4.22 35.45 1.88
CA GLU A 164 -2.93 34.74 1.79
C GLU A 164 -2.53 34.56 0.32
N TRP A 165 -1.35 35.05 -0.06
CA TRP A 165 -0.90 35.08 -1.46
C TRP A 165 -0.03 33.87 -1.81
N TYR A 166 -0.55 32.98 -2.63
CA TYR A 166 0.19 31.80 -3.05
C TYR A 166 1.30 32.16 -4.05
N ASN A 167 2.33 31.34 -4.07
CA ASN A 167 3.29 31.24 -5.16
C ASN A 167 3.04 29.92 -5.86
N PHE A 168 3.11 29.93 -7.19
CA PHE A 168 2.76 28.78 -8.01
C PHE A 168 3.97 28.15 -8.70
N LYS A 169 3.93 26.83 -8.87
CA LYS A 169 4.78 26.02 -9.75
C LYS A 169 3.91 25.36 -10.83
N SER A 170 4.53 24.88 -11.90
CA SER A 170 3.85 24.14 -12.98
C SER A 170 2.63 24.83 -13.60
N ILE A 171 2.64 26.18 -13.66
CA ILE A 171 1.54 26.98 -14.23
C ILE A 171 1.28 26.55 -15.68
N ASN A 172 0.06 26.13 -15.97
CA ASN A 172 -0.40 25.73 -17.29
C ASN A 172 -0.44 26.98 -18.21
N PRO A 173 0.35 27.03 -19.30
CA PRO A 173 0.43 28.22 -20.16
C PRO A 173 -0.82 28.46 -21.03
N ASN A 174 -1.81 27.57 -20.99
CA ASN A 174 -3.03 27.65 -21.80
C ASN A 174 -4.23 28.25 -21.05
N VAL A 175 -4.08 28.60 -19.76
CA VAL A 175 -5.15 29.24 -18.98
C VAL A 175 -5.44 30.66 -19.47
N ASN A 176 -6.71 31.08 -19.41
CA ASN A 176 -7.09 32.46 -19.70
C ASN A 176 -7.07 33.26 -18.39
N VAL A 177 -6.00 34.03 -18.19
CA VAL A 177 -5.79 34.84 -16.99
C VAL A 177 -6.83 35.95 -16.90
N LEU A 178 -7.55 36.01 -15.77
CA LEU A 178 -8.55 37.02 -15.44
C LEU A 178 -7.95 38.13 -14.58
N ILE A 179 -7.14 37.75 -13.59
CA ILE A 179 -6.58 38.63 -12.57
C ILE A 179 -5.11 38.25 -12.34
N GLU A 180 -4.23 39.24 -12.32
CA GLU A 180 -2.84 39.13 -11.85
C GLU A 180 -2.65 39.92 -10.54
N ILE A 181 -1.73 39.53 -9.67
CA ILE A 181 -1.34 40.29 -8.47
C ILE A 181 -0.10 41.16 -8.75
N ASP A 182 -0.07 42.40 -8.25
CA ASP A 182 1.13 43.23 -8.31
C ASP A 182 2.10 42.86 -7.18
N GLU A 183 3.16 42.12 -7.48
CA GLU A 183 4.23 41.77 -6.54
C GLU A 183 4.98 42.98 -5.94
N ASN A 184 4.79 44.21 -6.45
CA ASN A 184 5.32 45.42 -5.82
C ASN A 184 4.42 45.97 -4.70
N SER A 185 3.19 45.48 -4.59
CA SER A 185 2.20 45.93 -3.59
C SER A 185 2.31 45.19 -2.24
N TYR A 186 2.97 44.01 -2.24
CA TYR A 186 3.12 43.13 -1.07
C TYR A 186 4.55 42.57 -0.97
N GLN A 187 4.84 41.73 0.02
CA GLN A 187 6.15 41.09 0.20
C GLN A 187 6.05 39.57 0.15
N GLY A 188 6.93 38.94 -0.65
CA GLY A 188 7.12 37.48 -0.69
C GLY A 188 6.58 36.77 -1.94
N GLY A 189 6.13 37.51 -2.96
CA GLY A 189 5.90 36.96 -4.30
C GLY A 189 7.20 36.50 -4.97
N THR A 190 7.10 35.47 -5.80
CA THR A 190 8.22 34.81 -6.51
C THR A 190 7.90 34.42 -7.95
N ASN A 191 6.68 34.65 -8.44
CA ASN A 191 6.27 34.37 -9.82
C ASN A 191 6.57 35.54 -10.77
N GLY A 192 6.86 36.73 -10.23
CA GLY A 192 7.35 37.89 -10.97
C GLY A 192 6.24 38.77 -11.55
N VAL A 193 6.53 39.42 -12.67
CA VAL A 193 5.63 40.43 -13.28
C VAL A 193 4.32 39.83 -13.80
N HIS A 194 4.29 38.52 -14.07
CA HIS A 194 3.12 37.78 -14.52
C HIS A 194 2.75 36.74 -13.47
N HIS A 195 2.09 37.21 -12.41
CA HIS A 195 1.62 36.37 -11.32
C HIS A 195 0.08 36.25 -11.43
N PRO A 196 -0.45 35.22 -12.13
CA PRO A 196 -1.89 35.01 -12.25
C PRO A 196 -2.47 34.48 -10.92
N ILE A 197 -3.64 34.98 -10.52
CA ILE A 197 -4.32 34.57 -9.28
C ILE A 197 -5.79 34.16 -9.49
N ALA A 198 -6.34 34.40 -10.69
CA ALA A 198 -7.62 33.86 -11.11
C ALA A 198 -7.63 33.66 -12.62
N TRP A 199 -8.19 32.54 -13.09
CA TRP A 199 -8.19 32.15 -14.51
C TRP A 199 -9.34 31.19 -14.84
N TYR A 200 -9.54 30.96 -16.15
CA TYR A 200 -10.49 29.96 -16.66
C TYR A 200 -9.99 29.31 -17.94
N HIS A 201 -10.50 28.12 -18.25
CA HIS A 201 -10.35 27.47 -19.56
C HIS A 201 -11.39 26.36 -19.76
N GLU A 202 -11.50 25.89 -21.00
CA GLU A 202 -12.08 24.57 -21.29
C GLU A 202 -10.95 23.54 -21.22
N TYR A 203 -11.13 22.48 -20.43
CA TYR A 203 -10.13 21.43 -20.26
C TYR A 203 -10.77 20.04 -20.34
N ASP A 204 -10.16 19.17 -21.15
CA ASP A 204 -10.56 17.80 -21.48
C ASP A 204 -12.06 17.56 -21.82
N GLY A 205 -12.81 18.61 -22.18
CA GLY A 205 -14.24 18.57 -22.48
C GLY A 205 -15.13 19.33 -21.48
N GLY A 206 -14.61 19.58 -20.27
CA GLY A 206 -15.28 20.34 -19.22
C GLY A 206 -14.87 21.81 -19.18
N ARG A 207 -15.36 22.54 -18.18
CA ARG A 207 -15.08 23.97 -17.95
C ARG A 207 -14.49 24.14 -16.56
N ALA A 208 -13.29 24.70 -16.47
CA ALA A 208 -12.60 24.93 -15.21
C ALA A 208 -12.39 26.43 -14.97
N PHE A 209 -12.66 26.86 -13.74
CA PHE A 209 -12.37 28.17 -13.20
C PHE A 209 -11.57 28.02 -11.90
N TYR A 210 -10.59 28.89 -11.68
CA TYR A 210 -9.85 28.98 -10.43
C TYR A 210 -9.80 30.42 -9.91
N THR A 211 -9.86 30.56 -8.59
CA THR A 211 -9.53 31.79 -7.87
C THR A 211 -8.69 31.45 -6.64
N GLU A 212 -7.57 32.14 -6.47
CA GLU A 212 -6.69 32.02 -5.30
C GLU A 212 -7.31 32.66 -4.05
N LEU A 213 -8.26 33.57 -4.22
CA LEU A 213 -8.95 34.22 -3.12
C LEU A 213 -9.84 33.22 -2.35
N GLY A 214 -9.98 33.42 -1.05
CA GLY A 214 -10.80 32.59 -0.18
C GLY A 214 -10.06 31.90 0.97
N HIS A 215 -8.85 32.35 1.32
CA HIS A 215 -8.16 31.89 2.53
C HIS A 215 -8.87 32.37 3.79
N THR A 216 -9.17 33.67 3.86
CA THR A 216 -9.72 34.33 5.05
C THR A 216 -11.21 34.09 5.23
N GLU A 217 -11.68 34.06 6.48
CA GLU A 217 -13.13 33.96 6.78
C GLU A 217 -13.87 35.21 6.29
N GLU A 218 -13.23 36.39 6.43
CA GLU A 218 -13.77 37.68 6.00
C GLU A 218 -13.97 37.80 4.49
N ALA A 219 -13.25 37.01 3.66
CA ALA A 219 -13.50 36.95 2.22
C ALA A 219 -14.97 36.57 1.95
N TYR A 220 -15.52 35.60 2.69
CA TYR A 220 -16.88 35.10 2.52
C TYR A 220 -17.98 36.03 3.05
N GLU A 221 -17.62 37.15 3.68
CA GLU A 221 -18.52 38.28 3.97
C GLU A 221 -18.46 39.38 2.90
N ASN A 222 -17.46 39.36 2.01
CA ASN A 222 -17.20 40.42 1.04
C ASN A 222 -18.06 40.28 -0.23
N GLU A 223 -19.00 41.21 -0.44
CA GLU A 223 -19.92 41.19 -1.60
C GLU A 223 -19.23 41.19 -2.97
N ILE A 224 -18.02 41.77 -3.08
CA ILE A 224 -17.23 41.81 -4.33
C ILE A 224 -16.66 40.43 -4.63
N TYR A 225 -16.05 39.78 -3.63
CA TYR A 225 -15.54 38.41 -3.76
C TYR A 225 -16.67 37.40 -4.00
N LEU A 226 -17.78 37.49 -3.26
CA LEU A 226 -18.94 36.62 -3.47
C LEU A 226 -19.53 36.75 -4.89
N ARG A 227 -19.46 37.93 -5.51
CA ARG A 227 -19.86 38.12 -6.91
C ARG A 227 -18.82 37.56 -7.88
N HIS A 228 -17.52 37.63 -7.57
CA HIS A 228 -16.44 37.03 -8.36
C HIS A 228 -16.61 35.50 -8.40
N LEU A 229 -16.72 34.88 -7.22
CA LEU A 229 -16.95 33.44 -7.05
C LEU A 229 -18.22 32.98 -7.75
N LEU A 230 -19.34 33.71 -7.60
CA LEU A 230 -20.59 33.41 -8.31
C LEU A 230 -20.42 33.42 -9.85
N GLY A 231 -19.63 34.34 -10.38
CA GLY A 231 -19.34 34.40 -11.82
C GLY A 231 -18.53 33.19 -12.31
N GLY A 232 -17.57 32.72 -11.50
CA GLY A 232 -16.79 31.50 -11.77
C GLY A 232 -17.63 30.21 -11.70
N ILE A 233 -18.50 30.11 -10.68
CA ILE A 233 -19.49 29.03 -10.56
C ILE A 233 -20.42 29.01 -11.79
N ARG A 234 -20.94 30.18 -12.21
CA ARG A 234 -21.82 30.29 -13.37
C ARG A 234 -21.15 29.96 -14.70
N PHE A 235 -19.87 30.32 -14.88
CA PHE A 235 -19.08 29.86 -16.03
C PHE A 235 -18.96 28.33 -16.06
N SER A 236 -18.64 27.73 -14.92
CA SER A 236 -18.35 26.29 -14.81
C SER A 236 -19.60 25.43 -15.03
N ILE A 237 -20.74 25.82 -14.45
CA ILE A 237 -22.07 25.24 -14.73
C ILE A 237 -22.38 25.28 -16.25
N GLY A 238 -22.12 26.43 -16.89
CA GLY A 238 -22.26 26.60 -18.33
C GLY A 238 -23.69 26.34 -18.83
N ASN A 239 -23.84 25.35 -19.71
CA ASN A 239 -25.12 24.91 -20.28
C ASN A 239 -25.65 23.59 -19.67
N ASN A 240 -24.97 23.05 -18.65
CA ASN A 240 -25.29 21.80 -17.97
C ASN A 240 -25.57 20.60 -18.91
N SER A 241 -24.74 20.39 -19.94
CA SER A 241 -24.86 19.24 -20.86
C SER A 241 -23.80 18.17 -20.61
N ILE A 242 -24.01 17.37 -19.55
CA ILE A 242 -23.16 16.21 -19.22
C ILE A 242 -23.55 15.01 -20.10
N ASP A 243 -22.55 14.38 -20.71
CA ASP A 243 -22.70 13.27 -21.66
C ASP A 243 -21.50 12.32 -21.55
N TYR A 244 -21.62 11.32 -20.66
CA TYR A 244 -20.60 10.31 -20.40
C TYR A 244 -20.25 9.41 -21.60
N THR A 245 -20.97 9.51 -22.72
CA THR A 245 -20.56 8.82 -23.97
C THR A 245 -19.33 9.44 -24.62
N LYS A 246 -18.87 10.60 -24.12
CA LYS A 246 -17.62 11.28 -24.52
C LYS A 246 -16.43 10.92 -23.64
N SER A 247 -16.65 10.31 -22.47
CA SER A 247 -15.60 9.98 -21.52
C SER A 247 -14.66 8.93 -22.11
N LYS A 248 -13.37 9.24 -22.14
CA LYS A 248 -12.29 8.43 -22.74
C LYS A 248 -11.45 7.69 -21.70
N THR A 249 -11.47 8.14 -20.44
CA THR A 249 -10.82 7.44 -19.33
C THR A 249 -11.63 6.21 -18.98
N ASP A 250 -11.00 5.04 -18.92
CA ASP A 250 -11.65 3.80 -18.51
C ASP A 250 -12.16 3.92 -17.08
N ARG A 251 -13.34 3.36 -16.82
CA ARG A 251 -13.84 3.25 -15.46
C ARG A 251 -13.10 2.14 -14.72
N VAL A 252 -12.48 2.50 -13.60
CA VAL A 252 -11.78 1.55 -12.72
C VAL A 252 -12.81 0.63 -12.04
N PRO A 253 -12.63 -0.70 -12.09
CA PRO A 253 -13.49 -1.64 -11.37
C PRO A 253 -13.29 -1.52 -9.85
N ASP A 254 -14.40 -1.48 -9.11
CA ASP A 254 -14.44 -1.51 -7.64
C ASP A 254 -13.65 -2.71 -7.07
N GLU A 255 -12.70 -2.44 -6.16
CA GLU A 255 -11.84 -3.45 -5.52
C GLU A 255 -12.65 -4.57 -4.83
N SER A 256 -13.80 -4.25 -4.25
CA SER A 256 -14.65 -5.23 -3.55
C SER A 256 -15.25 -6.30 -4.46
N ARG A 257 -15.12 -6.15 -5.79
CA ARG A 257 -15.46 -7.19 -6.77
C ARG A 257 -14.38 -8.27 -6.92
N PHE A 258 -13.18 -8.07 -6.39
CA PHE A 258 -12.09 -9.05 -6.46
C PHE A 258 -12.00 -9.84 -5.16
N VAL A 259 -12.30 -11.14 -5.22
CA VAL A 259 -12.31 -12.01 -4.03
C VAL A 259 -11.04 -12.85 -3.98
N LYS A 260 -10.14 -12.51 -3.04
CA LYS A 260 -8.92 -13.28 -2.76
C LYS A 260 -9.23 -14.47 -1.84
N THR A 261 -9.07 -15.68 -2.36
CA THR A 261 -9.21 -16.95 -1.63
C THR A 261 -7.86 -17.62 -1.44
N VAL A 262 -7.49 -17.96 -0.21
CA VAL A 262 -6.27 -18.73 0.10
C VAL A 262 -6.53 -20.22 -0.14
N LEU A 263 -5.81 -20.80 -1.10
CA LEU A 263 -5.94 -22.20 -1.53
C LEU A 263 -4.99 -23.14 -0.77
N ASP A 264 -3.80 -22.63 -0.43
CA ASP A 264 -2.82 -23.32 0.41
C ASP A 264 -2.02 -22.29 1.21
N PHE A 265 -1.45 -22.68 2.34
CA PHE A 265 -0.68 -21.80 3.21
C PHE A 265 0.40 -22.58 3.99
N ASN A 266 1.19 -21.88 4.82
CA ASN A 266 2.32 -22.50 5.53
C ASN A 266 3.38 -23.07 4.58
N LEU A 267 3.54 -22.44 3.41
CA LEU A 267 4.52 -22.83 2.39
C LEU A 267 5.96 -22.51 2.84
N ASN A 268 6.92 -23.25 2.30
CA ASN A 268 8.33 -23.15 2.66
C ASN A 268 9.17 -22.69 1.47
N GLU A 269 9.29 -21.36 1.34
CA GLU A 269 10.02 -20.71 0.25
C GLU A 269 9.45 -21.08 -1.14
N PRO A 270 8.16 -20.81 -1.40
CA PRO A 270 7.58 -21.03 -2.72
C PRO A 270 8.27 -20.12 -3.76
N MET A 271 8.39 -20.57 -5.01
CA MET A 271 9.18 -19.89 -6.04
C MET A 271 8.38 -19.56 -7.30
N GLU A 272 7.88 -20.55 -8.04
CA GLU A 272 7.22 -20.36 -9.35
C GLU A 272 6.00 -21.30 -9.44
N LEU A 273 4.95 -20.88 -10.14
CA LEU A 273 3.73 -21.65 -10.44
C LEU A 273 3.44 -21.71 -11.95
N ASP A 274 2.68 -22.71 -12.35
CA ASP A 274 2.13 -22.83 -13.70
C ASP A 274 0.85 -23.69 -13.68
N GLU A 275 -0.03 -23.57 -14.66
CA GLU A 275 -1.22 -24.42 -14.77
C GLU A 275 -0.91 -25.73 -15.52
N LEU A 276 -1.34 -26.86 -14.95
CA LEU A 276 -1.60 -28.06 -15.73
C LEU A 276 -3.00 -27.92 -16.36
N PRO A 277 -3.13 -27.73 -17.69
CA PRO A 277 -4.37 -27.25 -18.31
C PRO A 277 -5.63 -28.02 -17.88
N GLY A 278 -6.54 -27.33 -17.18
CA GLY A 278 -7.81 -27.89 -16.68
C GLY A 278 -7.68 -28.94 -15.57
N ILE A 279 -6.48 -29.16 -15.03
CA ILE A 279 -6.19 -30.11 -13.93
C ILE A 279 -5.96 -29.36 -12.61
N GLY A 280 -5.16 -28.29 -12.64
CA GLY A 280 -4.78 -27.58 -11.42
C GLY A 280 -3.52 -26.74 -11.53
N ILE A 281 -3.23 -25.98 -10.48
CA ILE A 281 -2.02 -25.16 -10.37
C ILE A 281 -0.86 -25.98 -9.78
N LEU A 282 0.17 -26.21 -10.59
CA LEU A 282 1.43 -26.81 -10.17
C LEU A 282 2.35 -25.70 -9.67
N PHE A 283 3.04 -25.91 -8.55
CA PHE A 283 3.95 -24.92 -7.98
C PHE A 283 5.11 -25.57 -7.23
N VAL A 284 6.21 -24.83 -7.11
CA VAL A 284 7.46 -25.36 -6.55
C VAL A 284 7.96 -24.56 -5.34
N GLU A 285 8.54 -25.27 -4.37
CA GLU A 285 9.29 -24.70 -3.25
C GLU A 285 10.79 -24.85 -3.47
N ARG A 286 11.56 -23.84 -3.06
CA ARG A 286 13.01 -23.74 -3.29
C ARG A 286 13.81 -24.95 -2.80
N ARG A 287 13.31 -25.64 -1.77
CA ARG A 287 13.92 -26.85 -1.20
C ARG A 287 13.56 -28.14 -1.95
N GLY A 288 12.96 -28.04 -3.13
CA GLY A 288 12.72 -29.15 -4.05
C GLY A 288 11.37 -29.84 -3.93
N LEU A 289 10.44 -29.31 -3.12
CA LEU A 289 9.07 -29.82 -3.06
C LEU A 289 8.27 -29.31 -4.27
N ILE A 290 7.53 -30.20 -4.91
CA ILE A 290 6.66 -29.92 -6.05
C ILE A 290 5.23 -30.28 -5.61
N LYS A 291 4.30 -29.34 -5.75
CA LYS A 291 2.92 -29.45 -5.24
C LYS A 291 1.93 -29.10 -6.36
N LEU A 292 0.73 -29.69 -6.30
CA LEU A 292 -0.37 -29.41 -7.22
C LEU A 292 -1.62 -29.10 -6.42
N TYR A 293 -2.21 -27.91 -6.61
CA TYR A 293 -3.59 -27.64 -6.22
C TYR A 293 -4.53 -28.20 -7.29
N ASP A 294 -5.17 -29.33 -7.00
CA ASP A 294 -6.01 -30.08 -7.94
C ASP A 294 -7.44 -29.48 -7.97
N PHE A 295 -7.85 -28.93 -9.12
CA PHE A 295 -9.13 -28.24 -9.29
C PHE A 295 -10.36 -29.11 -9.05
N LYS A 296 -10.22 -30.44 -9.20
CA LYS A 296 -11.34 -31.38 -9.04
C LYS A 296 -11.59 -31.75 -7.59
N THR A 297 -10.55 -31.72 -6.76
CA THR A 297 -10.61 -32.06 -5.33
C THR A 297 -10.48 -30.85 -4.41
N GLU A 298 -10.20 -29.67 -4.98
CA GLU A 298 -10.02 -28.38 -4.31
C GLU A 298 -8.95 -28.43 -3.22
N LYS A 299 -7.89 -29.21 -3.45
CA LYS A 299 -6.85 -29.52 -2.46
C LYS A 299 -5.45 -29.57 -3.07
N THR A 300 -4.49 -29.07 -2.30
CA THR A 300 -3.08 -29.32 -2.61
C THR A 300 -2.66 -30.74 -2.27
N VAL A 301 -1.94 -31.37 -3.19
CA VAL A 301 -1.20 -32.62 -3.00
C VAL A 301 0.30 -32.41 -3.26
N GLU A 302 1.14 -33.08 -2.47
CA GLU A 302 2.57 -33.17 -2.75
C GLU A 302 2.81 -34.19 -3.89
N ILE A 303 3.43 -33.73 -4.98
CA ILE A 303 3.69 -34.51 -6.19
C ILE A 303 5.02 -35.25 -6.09
N ALA A 304 6.08 -34.52 -5.68
CA ALA A 304 7.42 -35.03 -5.59
C ALA A 304 8.31 -34.17 -4.69
N GLN A 305 9.38 -34.78 -4.16
CA GLN A 305 10.50 -34.09 -3.51
C GLN A 305 11.76 -34.41 -4.30
N MET A 306 12.38 -33.40 -4.90
CA MET A 306 13.62 -33.51 -5.66
C MET A 306 14.85 -33.44 -4.75
N ASP A 307 15.89 -34.21 -5.06
CA ASP A 307 17.22 -34.11 -4.45
C ASP A 307 18.06 -33.08 -5.21
N LEU A 308 18.48 -32.02 -4.51
CA LEU A 308 19.12 -30.85 -5.09
C LEU A 308 20.00 -30.13 -4.05
N PHE A 309 20.86 -29.21 -4.50
CA PHE A 309 21.56 -28.30 -3.60
C PHE A 309 20.72 -27.06 -3.33
N TYR A 310 20.40 -26.78 -2.07
CA TYR A 310 19.75 -25.55 -1.64
C TYR A 310 20.66 -24.80 -0.64
N GLY A 311 21.09 -23.60 -0.98
CA GLY A 311 22.04 -22.83 -0.18
C GLY A 311 22.32 -21.46 -0.79
N ASN A 312 22.35 -20.41 0.04
CA ASN A 312 22.15 -19.04 -0.42
C ASN A 312 20.83 -18.97 -1.22
N GLU A 313 20.87 -18.53 -2.48
CA GLU A 313 19.73 -18.49 -3.41
C GLU A 313 19.57 -19.76 -4.27
N ASP A 314 20.50 -20.73 -4.24
CA ASP A 314 20.34 -21.97 -5.01
C ASP A 314 19.14 -22.79 -4.53
N GLY A 315 18.53 -23.59 -5.42
CA GLY A 315 17.39 -24.44 -5.09
C GLY A 315 16.71 -25.05 -6.32
N LEU A 316 15.43 -25.36 -6.20
CA LEU A 316 14.48 -25.46 -7.31
C LEU A 316 13.85 -24.07 -7.52
N LEU A 317 14.18 -23.40 -8.62
CA LEU A 317 13.92 -21.95 -8.78
C LEU A 317 12.81 -21.64 -9.76
N GLY A 318 12.57 -22.54 -10.71
CA GLY A 318 11.59 -22.35 -11.76
C GLY A 318 10.96 -23.62 -12.29
N LEU A 319 9.80 -23.42 -12.90
CA LEU A 319 8.83 -24.39 -13.39
C LEU A 319 8.19 -23.83 -14.66
N ALA A 320 8.08 -24.65 -15.70
CA ALA A 320 7.19 -24.35 -16.82
C ALA A 320 6.54 -25.65 -17.34
N VAL A 321 5.27 -25.59 -17.70
CA VAL A 321 4.46 -26.66 -18.28
C VAL A 321 4.54 -26.54 -19.80
N ASP A 322 4.74 -27.66 -20.48
CA ASP A 322 4.84 -27.65 -21.94
C ASP A 322 3.49 -27.23 -22.58
N PRO A 323 3.45 -26.33 -23.59
CA PRO A 323 2.19 -25.95 -24.24
C PRO A 323 1.45 -27.12 -24.93
N ASP A 324 2.12 -28.25 -25.20
CA ASP A 324 1.55 -29.51 -25.66
C ASP A 324 1.34 -30.54 -24.52
N TYR A 325 1.28 -30.11 -23.24
CA TYR A 325 1.21 -30.97 -22.05
C TYR A 325 0.13 -32.06 -22.13
N GLU A 326 -1.08 -31.74 -22.58
CA GLU A 326 -2.17 -32.71 -22.78
C GLU A 326 -1.78 -33.92 -23.65
N ARG A 327 -0.76 -33.75 -24.50
CA ARG A 327 -0.26 -34.78 -25.44
C ARG A 327 1.03 -35.43 -24.98
N ASN A 328 1.94 -34.65 -24.39
CA ASN A 328 3.30 -35.10 -24.10
C ASN A 328 3.57 -35.35 -22.59
N ASN A 329 2.75 -34.78 -21.71
CA ASN A 329 2.88 -34.81 -20.25
C ASN A 329 4.22 -34.20 -19.76
N TRP A 330 4.76 -33.19 -20.44
CA TRP A 330 6.08 -32.62 -20.14
C TRP A 330 6.02 -31.38 -19.27
N ILE A 331 6.94 -31.31 -18.31
CA ILE A 331 7.26 -30.11 -17.55
C ILE A 331 8.76 -29.85 -17.60
N TYR A 332 9.16 -28.62 -17.34
CA TYR A 332 10.53 -28.14 -17.32
C TYR A 332 10.82 -27.58 -15.93
N LEU A 333 11.99 -27.90 -15.37
CA LEU A 333 12.43 -27.44 -14.05
C LEU A 333 13.80 -26.78 -14.15
N PHE A 334 13.97 -25.63 -13.51
CA PHE A 334 15.25 -24.98 -13.28
C PHE A 334 15.72 -25.30 -11.85
N TYR A 335 16.88 -25.94 -11.69
CA TYR A 335 17.36 -26.32 -10.36
C TYR A 335 18.88 -26.49 -10.24
N SER A 336 19.37 -26.36 -9.01
CA SER A 336 20.78 -26.48 -8.67
C SER A 336 21.15 -27.95 -8.38
N ALA A 337 22.07 -28.51 -9.18
CA ALA A 337 22.38 -29.94 -9.17
C ALA A 337 22.83 -30.46 -7.78
N PRO A 338 22.45 -31.69 -7.37
CA PRO A 338 22.80 -32.22 -6.06
C PRO A 338 24.31 -32.43 -5.88
N GLY A 339 24.75 -32.48 -4.61
CA GLY A 339 26.16 -32.60 -4.26
C GLY A 339 26.94 -31.29 -4.40
N ASN A 340 28.24 -31.39 -4.74
CA ASN A 340 29.19 -30.26 -4.68
C ASN A 340 29.53 -29.62 -6.04
N GLU A 341 29.01 -30.13 -7.16
CA GLU A 341 29.28 -29.52 -8.47
C GLU A 341 28.48 -28.21 -8.60
N PRO A 342 29.13 -27.06 -8.81
CA PRO A 342 28.45 -25.77 -8.82
C PRO A 342 27.83 -25.51 -10.20
N ILE A 343 26.76 -26.25 -10.50
CA ILE A 343 26.05 -26.22 -11.78
C ILE A 343 24.54 -26.15 -11.50
N GLN A 344 23.85 -25.34 -12.29
CA GLN A 344 22.38 -25.32 -12.41
C GLN A 344 21.97 -26.02 -13.72
N HIS A 345 20.84 -26.72 -13.69
CA HIS A 345 20.26 -27.42 -14.82
C HIS A 345 18.93 -26.80 -15.22
N VAL A 346 18.66 -26.78 -16.52
CA VAL A 346 17.29 -26.73 -17.05
C VAL A 346 17.00 -28.10 -17.65
N SER A 347 16.06 -28.83 -17.06
CA SER A 347 15.74 -30.21 -17.44
C SER A 347 14.25 -30.39 -17.70
N ARG A 348 13.93 -31.19 -18.72
CA ARG A 348 12.57 -31.68 -19.01
C ARG A 348 12.31 -32.99 -18.28
N PHE A 349 11.11 -33.14 -17.72
CA PHE A 349 10.59 -34.36 -17.09
C PHE A 349 9.21 -34.71 -17.65
N SER A 350 8.76 -35.93 -17.39
CA SER A 350 7.38 -36.37 -17.62
C SER A 350 6.61 -36.40 -16.30
N LEU A 351 5.47 -35.71 -16.25
CA LEU A 351 4.54 -35.63 -15.13
C LEU A 351 3.18 -36.13 -15.58
N ALA A 352 2.72 -37.29 -15.09
CA ALA A 352 1.41 -37.84 -15.44
C ALA A 352 0.77 -38.53 -14.22
N ASP A 353 -0.57 -38.61 -14.18
CA ASP A 353 -1.32 -39.18 -13.04
C ASP A 353 -0.88 -38.63 -11.66
N ASN A 354 -0.61 -37.32 -11.60
CA ASN A 354 -0.07 -36.59 -10.45
C ASN A 354 1.26 -37.17 -9.91
N LYS A 355 2.13 -37.68 -10.79
CA LYS A 355 3.45 -38.27 -10.45
C LYS A 355 4.55 -37.86 -11.41
N LEU A 356 5.66 -37.38 -10.87
CA LEU A 356 6.85 -37.02 -11.64
C LEU A 356 7.76 -38.25 -11.84
N ASP A 357 8.08 -38.58 -13.09
CA ASP A 357 9.08 -39.61 -13.40
C ASP A 357 10.48 -39.00 -13.49
N PHE A 358 11.22 -39.03 -12.37
CA PHE A 358 12.62 -38.61 -12.33
C PHE A 358 13.54 -39.37 -13.31
N SER A 359 13.17 -40.58 -13.75
CA SER A 359 13.97 -41.35 -14.73
C SER A 359 13.80 -40.88 -16.18
N SER A 360 12.79 -40.04 -16.43
CA SER A 360 12.51 -39.46 -17.75
C SER A 360 13.43 -38.29 -18.15
N GLU A 361 14.26 -37.80 -17.22
CA GLU A 361 15.04 -36.56 -17.34
C GLU A 361 15.74 -36.38 -18.70
N LYS A 362 15.61 -35.17 -19.26
CA LYS A 362 16.46 -34.63 -20.32
C LYS A 362 17.03 -33.29 -19.87
N ILE A 363 18.34 -33.21 -19.67
CA ILE A 363 19.04 -31.95 -19.39
C ILE A 363 19.19 -31.19 -20.71
N LEU A 364 18.52 -30.05 -20.85
CA LEU A 364 18.66 -29.16 -22.00
C LEU A 364 19.90 -28.28 -21.85
N LEU A 365 20.04 -27.62 -20.69
CA LEU A 365 21.15 -26.71 -20.40
C LEU A 365 21.84 -27.04 -19.08
N LYS A 366 23.15 -26.78 -19.06
CA LYS A 366 23.99 -26.76 -17.85
C LYS A 366 24.64 -25.39 -17.73
N ILE A 367 24.27 -24.65 -16.70
CA ILE A 367 24.80 -23.32 -16.41
C ILE A 367 25.81 -23.44 -15.26
N PRO A 368 27.10 -23.16 -15.50
CA PRO A 368 28.09 -23.08 -14.41
C PRO A 368 27.77 -21.92 -13.49
N THR A 369 27.69 -22.16 -12.18
CA THR A 369 27.50 -21.14 -11.16
C THR A 369 28.70 -21.10 -10.20
N ILE A 370 28.76 -20.10 -9.33
CA ILE A 370 29.69 -20.01 -8.22
C ILE A 370 28.85 -19.98 -6.94
N ARG A 371 28.83 -21.11 -6.22
CA ARG A 371 28.13 -21.33 -4.93
C ARG A 371 28.77 -20.57 -3.75
N LYS A 372 29.04 -19.29 -3.96
CA LYS A 372 29.59 -18.31 -3.02
C LYS A 372 28.88 -16.96 -3.09
N CYS A 373 28.08 -16.74 -4.13
CA CYS A 373 27.10 -15.67 -4.13
C CYS A 373 25.95 -16.06 -5.08
N CYS A 374 25.39 -15.06 -5.73
CA CYS A 374 23.99 -14.68 -5.64
C CYS A 374 23.47 -14.33 -7.04
N HIS A 375 22.24 -13.82 -7.12
CA HIS A 375 21.55 -13.52 -8.37
C HIS A 375 21.43 -14.78 -9.24
N SER A 376 20.64 -15.75 -8.78
CA SER A 376 20.38 -16.95 -9.58
C SER A 376 19.48 -16.66 -10.79
N GLY A 377 18.55 -15.71 -10.69
CA GLY A 377 17.36 -15.69 -11.55
C GLY A 377 16.63 -17.03 -11.42
N GLY A 378 16.38 -17.69 -12.55
CA GLY A 378 16.00 -19.10 -12.59
C GLY A 378 14.54 -19.36 -12.96
N ALA A 379 13.81 -18.35 -13.41
CA ALA A 379 12.47 -18.49 -13.95
C ALA A 379 12.46 -19.20 -15.32
N LEU A 380 11.38 -19.91 -15.59
CA LEU A 380 11.08 -20.54 -16.87
C LEU A 380 9.70 -20.07 -17.35
N GLU A 381 9.59 -19.61 -18.59
CA GLU A 381 8.29 -19.18 -19.14
C GLU A 381 8.18 -19.54 -20.62
N PHE A 382 7.02 -20.04 -21.06
CA PHE A 382 6.77 -20.37 -22.46
C PHE A 382 6.12 -19.21 -23.22
N GLY A 383 6.85 -18.64 -24.18
CA GLY A 383 6.29 -17.70 -25.13
C GLY A 383 5.71 -18.37 -26.39
N PRO A 384 5.16 -17.55 -27.31
CA PRO A 384 4.61 -18.02 -28.57
C PRO A 384 5.55 -18.93 -29.38
N GLU A 385 4.93 -19.79 -30.19
CA GLU A 385 5.59 -20.86 -30.98
C GLU A 385 6.31 -21.95 -30.16
N GLY A 386 6.11 -22.03 -28.84
CA GLY A 386 6.77 -23.03 -27.98
C GLY A 386 8.24 -22.68 -27.71
N ASN A 387 8.55 -21.39 -27.63
CA ASN A 387 9.87 -20.90 -27.26
C ASN A 387 9.96 -20.78 -25.73
N LEU A 388 10.89 -21.48 -25.12
CA LEU A 388 11.17 -21.41 -23.69
C LEU A 388 12.13 -20.26 -23.41
N PHE A 389 11.68 -19.31 -22.58
CA PHE A 389 12.48 -18.25 -22.01
C PHE A 389 13.06 -18.69 -20.66
N ILE A 390 14.29 -18.28 -20.36
CA ILE A 390 15.04 -18.75 -19.19
C ILE A 390 15.79 -17.56 -18.60
N THR A 391 15.46 -17.15 -17.38
CA THR A 391 16.15 -16.04 -16.72
C THR A 391 17.39 -16.51 -15.98
N LEU A 392 18.48 -15.75 -16.10
CA LEU A 392 19.76 -16.07 -15.47
C LEU A 392 20.39 -14.79 -14.91
N GLY A 393 20.50 -14.71 -13.59
CA GLY A 393 21.23 -13.61 -12.94
C GLY A 393 22.75 -13.68 -13.20
N ASP A 394 23.45 -12.60 -12.87
CA ASP A 394 24.84 -12.37 -13.28
C ASP A 394 25.87 -13.21 -12.53
N ASN A 395 25.47 -13.83 -11.42
CA ASN A 395 26.32 -14.59 -10.52
C ASN A 395 27.59 -13.82 -10.08
N THR A 396 27.40 -12.54 -9.74
CA THR A 396 28.43 -11.64 -9.22
C THR A 396 28.16 -11.30 -7.76
N ASN A 397 29.20 -11.30 -6.94
CA ASN A 397 29.11 -10.80 -5.57
C ASN A 397 29.06 -9.26 -5.58
N PRO A 398 27.98 -8.63 -5.07
CA PRO A 398 27.81 -7.18 -5.10
C PRO A 398 28.57 -6.48 -3.97
N PHE A 399 29.08 -7.21 -2.97
CA PHE A 399 29.78 -6.62 -1.84
C PHE A 399 31.15 -6.08 -2.27
N GLU A 400 31.80 -5.27 -1.43
CA GLU A 400 33.04 -4.52 -1.74
C GLU A 400 32.94 -3.49 -2.89
N SER A 401 31.79 -3.38 -3.58
CA SER A 401 31.49 -2.33 -4.58
C SER A 401 31.10 -0.97 -3.96
N GLU A 402 30.87 -0.92 -2.64
CA GLU A 402 30.22 0.20 -1.93
C GLU A 402 28.77 0.49 -2.42
N GLY A 403 28.11 -0.51 -3.02
CA GLY A 403 26.72 -0.43 -3.51
C GLY A 403 26.57 -0.06 -4.99
N TYR A 404 27.68 0.14 -5.71
CA TYR A 404 27.69 0.48 -7.14
C TYR A 404 28.00 -0.75 -8.02
N ALA A 405 28.25 -0.55 -9.31
CA ALA A 405 28.69 -1.62 -10.21
C ALA A 405 29.94 -2.37 -9.69
N PRO A 406 29.87 -3.70 -9.48
CA PRO A 406 31.03 -4.53 -9.14
C PRO A 406 31.80 -4.88 -10.42
N ILE A 407 32.86 -4.11 -10.73
CA ILE A 407 33.71 -4.28 -11.92
C ILE A 407 35.19 -4.48 -11.53
N ASP A 408 35.44 -5.37 -10.57
CA ASP A 408 36.75 -5.55 -9.94
C ASP A 408 37.72 -6.42 -10.77
N GLU A 409 38.50 -5.77 -11.64
CA GLU A 409 39.43 -6.43 -12.57
C GLU A 409 40.73 -6.99 -11.94
N ARG A 410 40.91 -6.89 -10.62
CA ARG A 410 42.15 -7.31 -9.96
C ARG A 410 42.36 -8.84 -10.06
N GLU A 411 43.62 -9.27 -10.05
CA GLU A 411 43.94 -10.70 -10.16
C GLU A 411 43.27 -11.51 -9.03
N GLY A 412 42.56 -12.58 -9.39
CA GLY A 412 41.82 -13.43 -8.46
C GLY A 412 40.47 -12.87 -7.97
N ARG A 413 40.03 -11.70 -8.47
CA ARG A 413 38.79 -11.02 -8.03
C ARG A 413 37.57 -11.21 -8.93
N ALA A 414 37.62 -12.13 -9.90
CA ALA A 414 36.51 -12.40 -10.83
C ALA A 414 35.12 -12.61 -10.18
N LEU A 415 35.00 -13.06 -8.94
CA LEU A 415 33.70 -13.15 -8.26
C LEU A 415 33.01 -11.77 -8.08
N TRP A 416 33.76 -10.67 -8.09
CA TRP A 416 33.33 -9.29 -7.93
C TRP A 416 33.40 -8.47 -9.24
N ASP A 417 33.41 -9.15 -10.38
CA ASP A 417 33.43 -8.54 -11.71
C ASP A 417 32.20 -8.99 -12.51
N ALA A 418 31.20 -8.13 -12.66
CA ALA A 418 29.99 -8.40 -13.44
C ALA A 418 30.25 -8.41 -14.95
N GLN A 419 31.35 -7.83 -15.42
CA GLN A 419 31.71 -7.79 -16.84
C GLN A 419 32.01 -9.20 -17.39
N LYS A 420 32.43 -10.13 -16.53
CA LYS A 420 32.69 -11.55 -16.89
C LYS A 420 31.44 -12.29 -17.38
N SER A 421 30.25 -11.83 -16.99
CA SER A 421 28.97 -12.53 -17.14
C SER A 421 27.95 -11.63 -17.83
N ALA A 422 27.35 -10.66 -17.14
CA ALA A 422 26.24 -9.85 -17.65
C ALA A 422 26.53 -9.20 -19.02
N ALA A 423 27.70 -8.57 -19.16
CA ALA A 423 28.18 -7.99 -20.41
C ALA A 423 29.08 -8.90 -21.27
N ASN A 424 29.31 -10.15 -20.86
CA ASN A 424 30.06 -11.12 -21.67
C ASN A 424 29.09 -11.84 -22.61
N THR A 425 29.31 -11.64 -23.90
CA THR A 425 28.52 -12.24 -24.99
C THR A 425 28.71 -13.75 -25.14
N ASN A 426 29.76 -14.32 -24.53
CA ASN A 426 30.08 -15.75 -24.55
C ASN A 426 29.70 -16.48 -23.24
N ASP A 427 29.03 -15.81 -22.30
CA ASP A 427 28.49 -16.39 -21.06
C ASP A 427 26.96 -16.36 -21.08
N LEU A 428 26.31 -17.32 -20.40
CA LEU A 428 24.85 -17.40 -20.31
C LEU A 428 24.26 -16.59 -19.14
N ARG A 429 25.10 -16.14 -18.19
CA ARG A 429 24.66 -15.46 -16.96
C ARG A 429 24.49 -13.95 -17.15
N GLY A 430 23.55 -13.37 -16.41
CA GLY A 430 23.11 -11.98 -16.57
C GLY A 430 22.41 -11.77 -17.92
N LYS A 431 21.47 -12.67 -18.24
CA LYS A 431 20.76 -12.78 -19.53
C LYS A 431 19.31 -13.22 -19.31
N ILE A 432 18.48 -13.05 -20.32
CA ILE A 432 17.33 -13.92 -20.56
C ILE A 432 17.58 -14.67 -21.87
N LEU A 433 17.61 -15.99 -21.79
CA LEU A 433 17.81 -16.87 -22.95
C LEU A 433 16.47 -17.15 -23.62
N ARG A 434 16.50 -17.51 -24.90
CA ARG A 434 15.34 -18.02 -25.63
C ARG A 434 15.76 -19.21 -26.49
N ILE A 435 15.22 -20.38 -26.19
CA ILE A 435 15.47 -21.64 -26.89
C ILE A 435 14.15 -22.31 -27.29
N LYS A 436 14.20 -23.28 -28.20
CA LYS A 436 13.04 -24.13 -28.50
C LYS A 436 13.33 -25.57 -28.12
N PRO A 437 12.70 -26.13 -27.07
CA PRO A 437 12.85 -27.53 -26.71
C PRO A 437 12.43 -28.48 -27.85
N GLU A 438 13.20 -29.56 -28.03
CA GLU A 438 12.94 -30.58 -29.07
C GLU A 438 12.49 -31.91 -28.45
N GLN A 439 11.77 -32.72 -29.22
CA GLN A 439 11.15 -33.95 -28.72
C GLN A 439 12.17 -34.98 -28.17
N ASP A 440 13.37 -35.04 -28.76
CA ASP A 440 14.44 -35.94 -28.34
C ASP A 440 15.16 -35.53 -27.04
N GLY A 441 14.83 -34.34 -26.51
CA GLY A 441 15.46 -33.76 -25.32
C GLY A 441 16.63 -32.83 -25.62
N THR A 442 16.85 -32.48 -26.89
CA THR A 442 17.74 -31.37 -27.30
C THR A 442 16.95 -30.05 -27.36
N TYR A 443 17.56 -28.99 -27.91
CA TYR A 443 16.90 -27.73 -28.21
C TYR A 443 17.44 -27.13 -29.51
N SER A 444 16.63 -26.33 -30.19
CA SER A 444 17.03 -25.48 -31.32
C SER A 444 17.08 -24.00 -30.93
N ILE A 445 17.70 -23.18 -31.77
CA ILE A 445 17.83 -21.72 -31.58
C ILE A 445 16.79 -21.00 -32.44
N PRO A 446 15.85 -20.24 -31.85
CA PRO A 446 14.88 -19.43 -32.59
C PRO A 446 15.53 -18.28 -33.39
N GLU A 447 14.92 -17.90 -34.52
CA GLU A 447 15.36 -16.73 -35.29
C GLU A 447 15.08 -15.43 -34.51
N GLY A 448 15.99 -14.45 -34.62
CA GLY A 448 15.88 -13.17 -33.91
C GLY A 448 16.43 -13.16 -32.48
N ASN A 449 17.21 -14.17 -32.08
CA ASN A 449 18.11 -14.05 -30.92
C ASN A 449 19.24 -13.05 -31.21
N LEU A 450 19.83 -12.45 -30.16
CA LEU A 450 20.77 -11.33 -30.26
C LEU A 450 22.02 -11.64 -31.10
N PHE A 451 22.47 -12.90 -31.07
CA PHE A 451 23.63 -13.38 -31.81
C PHE A 451 23.27 -14.54 -32.75
N PRO A 452 23.44 -14.39 -34.06
CA PRO A 452 23.20 -15.48 -35.02
C PRO A 452 24.09 -16.71 -34.75
N VAL A 453 23.54 -17.91 -34.99
CA VAL A 453 24.26 -19.19 -34.83
C VAL A 453 25.56 -19.19 -35.62
N GLY A 454 26.66 -19.55 -34.95
CA GLY A 454 28.00 -19.58 -35.53
C GLY A 454 28.77 -18.25 -35.46
N THR A 455 28.18 -17.19 -34.90
CA THR A 455 28.90 -15.94 -34.61
C THR A 455 30.06 -16.21 -33.62
N PRO A 456 31.31 -15.84 -33.95
CA PRO A 456 32.45 -16.17 -33.09
C PRO A 456 32.42 -15.44 -31.74
N LYS A 457 32.76 -16.16 -30.67
CA LYS A 457 32.76 -15.66 -29.27
C LYS A 457 31.41 -15.15 -28.77
N THR A 458 30.30 -15.74 -29.21
CA THR A 458 28.96 -15.39 -28.72
C THR A 458 28.11 -16.62 -28.47
N ARG A 459 27.16 -16.54 -27.53
CA ARG A 459 26.14 -17.57 -27.27
C ARG A 459 24.85 -17.27 -28.05
N PRO A 460 24.45 -18.11 -29.02
CA PRO A 460 23.23 -17.88 -29.80
C PRO A 460 21.94 -18.09 -28.99
N GLU A 461 22.02 -18.64 -27.77
CA GLU A 461 20.89 -18.76 -26.84
C GLU A 461 20.41 -17.39 -26.29
N ILE A 462 21.23 -16.34 -26.36
CA ILE A 462 20.95 -15.03 -25.76
C ILE A 462 19.86 -14.29 -26.55
N TYR A 463 18.78 -13.90 -25.86
CA TYR A 463 17.76 -12.97 -26.38
C TYR A 463 17.90 -11.58 -25.74
N VAL A 464 17.95 -11.52 -24.41
CA VAL A 464 18.28 -10.31 -23.64
C VAL A 464 19.66 -10.48 -23.02
N MET A 465 20.49 -9.43 -23.10
CA MET A 465 21.77 -9.32 -22.42
C MET A 465 21.79 -8.17 -21.42
N GLY A 466 22.67 -8.23 -20.42
CA GLY A 466 22.98 -7.08 -19.57
C GLY A 466 21.97 -6.88 -18.45
N CYS A 467 21.56 -7.98 -17.81
CA CYS A 467 20.74 -7.96 -16.60
C CYS A 467 21.61 -8.30 -15.37
N ARG A 468 21.22 -7.83 -14.18
CA ARG A 468 21.87 -8.18 -12.91
C ARG A 468 21.23 -9.43 -12.28
N ASN A 469 19.93 -9.36 -12.03
CA ASN A 469 19.09 -10.42 -11.50
C ASN A 469 17.68 -10.29 -12.12
N PRO A 470 17.49 -10.66 -13.40
CA PRO A 470 16.17 -10.67 -14.02
C PRO A 470 15.39 -11.82 -13.39
N PHE A 471 14.54 -11.53 -12.40
CA PHE A 471 14.06 -12.57 -11.50
C PHE A 471 12.81 -13.26 -12.06
N ARG A 472 11.69 -12.54 -12.16
CA ARG A 472 10.43 -13.04 -12.76
C ARG A 472 10.13 -12.29 -14.07
N PRO A 473 10.02 -13.02 -15.20
CA PRO A 473 9.55 -12.52 -16.47
C PRO A 473 8.04 -12.77 -16.65
N SER A 474 7.46 -12.14 -17.67
CA SER A 474 6.25 -12.64 -18.31
C SER A 474 6.35 -12.41 -19.82
N ILE A 475 5.70 -13.26 -20.62
CA ILE A 475 5.57 -13.07 -22.06
C ILE A 475 4.11 -12.82 -22.42
N ASP A 476 3.86 -11.70 -23.09
CA ASP A 476 2.56 -11.38 -23.67
C ASP A 476 2.20 -12.41 -24.75
N SER A 477 1.09 -13.12 -24.55
CA SER A 477 0.57 -14.17 -25.44
C SER A 477 0.19 -13.66 -26.84
N LYS A 478 -0.21 -12.39 -26.95
CA LYS A 478 -0.74 -11.73 -28.16
C LYS A 478 0.38 -11.16 -29.02
N THR A 479 1.40 -10.56 -28.41
CA THR A 479 2.52 -9.92 -29.13
C THR A 479 3.82 -10.72 -29.13
N GLY A 480 4.01 -11.62 -28.16
CA GLY A 480 5.29 -12.28 -27.87
C GLY A 480 6.33 -11.35 -27.23
N TYR A 481 5.94 -10.17 -26.75
CA TYR A 481 6.84 -9.27 -26.03
C TYR A 481 7.15 -9.79 -24.63
N LEU A 482 8.42 -9.68 -24.26
CA LEU A 482 8.94 -10.13 -22.97
C LEU A 482 9.03 -8.93 -22.01
N TYR A 483 8.48 -9.08 -20.81
CA TYR A 483 8.59 -8.15 -19.69
C TYR A 483 9.33 -8.83 -18.54
N TRP A 484 10.09 -8.09 -17.72
CA TRP A 484 10.71 -8.65 -16.51
C TRP A 484 11.02 -7.56 -15.47
N GLY A 485 11.15 -7.97 -14.22
CA GLY A 485 11.79 -7.17 -13.18
C GLY A 485 13.28 -7.50 -13.02
N ASP A 486 14.15 -6.49 -13.00
CA ASP A 486 15.60 -6.67 -12.74
C ASP A 486 16.04 -5.91 -11.47
N ILE A 487 16.58 -6.65 -10.50
CA ILE A 487 17.00 -6.12 -9.20
C ILE A 487 18.42 -5.54 -9.28
N GLY A 488 18.55 -4.24 -8.99
CA GLY A 488 19.81 -3.50 -9.07
C GLY A 488 20.73 -3.58 -7.84
N PRO A 489 21.83 -2.81 -7.83
CA PRO A 489 22.77 -2.75 -6.71
C PRO A 489 22.29 -1.79 -5.60
N ASP A 490 22.95 -1.79 -4.43
CA ASP A 490 22.39 -1.24 -3.18
C ASP A 490 22.86 0.18 -2.78
N ALA A 491 23.38 1.00 -3.71
CA ALA A 491 23.85 2.35 -3.39
C ALA A 491 22.70 3.29 -3.00
N GLY A 492 22.48 3.52 -1.70
CA GLY A 492 21.41 4.41 -1.20
C GLY A 492 21.49 5.90 -1.61
N LYS A 493 22.47 6.32 -2.41
CA LYS A 493 22.51 7.61 -3.11
C LYS A 493 23.47 7.57 -4.29
N GLY A 494 23.31 8.49 -5.24
CA GLY A 494 24.24 8.66 -6.36
C GLY A 494 25.55 9.32 -5.94
N ASN A 495 26.59 9.15 -6.76
CA ASN A 495 27.89 9.77 -6.59
C ASN A 495 28.53 10.03 -7.95
N GLU A 496 28.89 11.29 -8.25
CA GLU A 496 29.45 11.71 -9.54
C GLU A 496 30.75 10.96 -9.92
N ASP A 497 31.50 10.51 -8.91
CA ASP A 497 32.72 9.72 -9.08
C ASP A 497 32.46 8.21 -9.25
N ARG A 498 31.24 7.69 -9.00
CA ARG A 498 30.96 6.24 -9.08
C ARG A 498 29.87 5.88 -10.08
N GLY A 499 28.74 6.58 -10.05
CA GLY A 499 27.55 6.28 -10.84
C GLY A 499 26.24 6.64 -10.11
N PRO A 500 25.09 6.21 -10.66
CA PRO A 500 23.78 6.47 -10.07
C PRO A 500 23.57 5.70 -8.76
N LYS A 501 22.47 6.05 -8.06
CA LYS A 501 21.96 5.28 -6.92
C LYS A 501 21.48 3.90 -7.37
N GLY A 502 21.37 2.98 -6.41
CA GLY A 502 20.76 1.68 -6.60
C GLY A 502 19.34 1.80 -7.13
N MET A 503 19.00 1.04 -8.17
CA MET A 503 17.70 1.15 -8.83
C MET A 503 17.19 -0.20 -9.36
N GLY A 504 15.89 -0.43 -9.23
CA GLY A 504 15.15 -1.53 -9.84
C GLY A 504 14.53 -1.10 -11.15
N GLU A 505 14.31 -2.05 -12.04
CA GLU A 505 13.80 -1.85 -13.39
C GLU A 505 12.61 -2.79 -13.63
N PHE A 506 11.56 -2.27 -14.24
CA PHE A 506 10.64 -3.06 -15.05
C PHE A 506 11.03 -2.80 -16.51
N ASP A 507 11.43 -3.86 -17.21
CA ASP A 507 11.96 -3.81 -18.57
C ASP A 507 10.99 -4.45 -19.57
N GLN A 508 11.16 -4.12 -20.86
CA GLN A 508 10.37 -4.66 -21.97
C GLN A 508 11.24 -4.90 -23.20
N ALA A 509 11.24 -6.13 -23.73
CA ALA A 509 11.94 -6.52 -24.95
C ALA A 509 10.96 -6.86 -26.08
N ARG A 510 10.61 -5.85 -26.89
CA ARG A 510 9.90 -6.00 -28.18
C ARG A 510 10.74 -6.75 -29.24
N LYS A 511 12.05 -6.92 -28.97
CA LYS A 511 13.06 -7.64 -29.76
C LYS A 511 14.28 -7.93 -28.87
N SER A 512 15.20 -8.78 -29.33
CA SER A 512 16.48 -9.02 -28.66
C SER A 512 17.33 -7.75 -28.48
N GLY A 513 18.07 -7.61 -27.37
CA GLY A 513 18.86 -6.41 -27.08
C GLY A 513 19.79 -6.52 -25.85
N PHE A 514 20.39 -5.40 -25.47
CA PHE A 514 21.31 -5.27 -24.32
C PHE A 514 20.84 -4.15 -23.39
N TRP A 515 20.57 -4.46 -22.12
CA TRP A 515 20.11 -3.49 -21.10
C TRP A 515 21.25 -2.92 -20.24
N GLY A 516 22.50 -3.17 -20.64
CA GLY A 516 23.65 -2.34 -20.28
C GLY A 516 24.33 -2.62 -18.94
N TRP A 517 23.77 -3.46 -18.05
CA TRP A 517 24.49 -3.87 -16.82
C TRP A 517 25.82 -4.57 -17.19
N PRO A 518 26.97 -4.21 -16.56
CA PRO A 518 27.13 -3.34 -15.39
C PRO A 518 27.53 -1.88 -15.66
N TYR A 519 27.45 -1.41 -16.91
CA TYR A 519 27.91 -0.08 -17.31
C TYR A 519 26.84 1.02 -17.17
N THR A 520 25.57 0.62 -17.30
CA THR A 520 24.40 1.50 -17.16
C THR A 520 23.25 0.83 -16.39
N ARG A 521 22.30 1.63 -15.91
CA ARG A 521 20.98 1.21 -15.39
C ARG A 521 19.90 2.24 -15.76
N GLY A 522 18.63 1.81 -15.75
CA GLY A 522 17.42 2.59 -15.93
C GLY A 522 17.33 3.21 -17.31
N ASN A 523 17.04 4.52 -17.35
CA ASN A 523 17.04 5.32 -18.58
C ASN A 523 18.48 5.68 -19.04
N ASN A 524 19.31 4.65 -19.21
CA ASN A 524 20.74 4.70 -19.59
C ASN A 524 21.61 5.59 -18.68
N GLN A 525 21.36 5.59 -17.37
CA GLN A 525 22.20 6.28 -16.39
C GLN A 525 23.55 5.57 -16.25
N VAL A 526 24.65 6.28 -16.51
CA VAL A 526 26.00 5.71 -16.66
C VAL A 526 26.78 5.63 -15.34
N TYR A 527 27.51 4.52 -15.15
CA TYR A 527 28.57 4.41 -14.14
C TYR A 527 29.89 5.00 -14.66
N ASN A 528 30.85 5.19 -13.76
CA ASN A 528 32.24 5.52 -14.10
C ASN A 528 33.08 4.24 -14.16
N ASP A 529 34.06 4.21 -15.05
CA ASP A 529 35.10 3.19 -15.08
C ASP A 529 35.99 3.32 -13.82
N PHE A 530 35.79 2.46 -12.83
CA PHE A 530 36.35 2.64 -11.48
C PHE A 530 37.46 1.62 -11.18
N ASP A 531 38.68 2.11 -10.99
CA ASP A 531 39.83 1.28 -10.64
C ASP A 531 39.77 0.87 -9.16
N PHE A 532 39.47 -0.40 -8.90
CA PHE A 532 39.39 -1.01 -7.57
C PHE A 532 40.76 -1.20 -6.87
N ALA A 533 41.88 -1.07 -7.58
CA ALA A 533 43.23 -1.14 -7.01
C ALA A 533 43.70 0.22 -6.49
N THR A 534 43.47 1.30 -7.24
CA THR A 534 43.81 2.67 -6.84
C THR A 534 42.71 3.37 -6.05
N LYS A 535 41.45 2.89 -6.18
CA LYS A 535 40.21 3.57 -5.75
C LYS A 535 40.00 4.92 -6.42
N THR A 536 40.30 5.02 -7.71
CA THR A 536 40.12 6.25 -8.49
C THR A 536 39.23 6.02 -9.70
N SER A 537 38.41 7.04 -10.00
CA SER A 537 37.46 7.01 -11.11
C SER A 537 38.09 7.52 -12.40
N GLY A 538 37.89 6.75 -13.47
CA GLY A 538 38.17 7.11 -14.85
C GLY A 538 36.99 7.86 -15.49
N ASN A 539 36.85 7.69 -16.81
CA ASN A 539 35.77 8.31 -17.57
C ASN A 539 34.42 7.63 -17.26
N LYS A 540 33.33 8.34 -17.55
CA LYS A 540 32.00 7.74 -17.70
C LYS A 540 31.98 6.80 -18.91
N PHE A 541 31.24 5.70 -18.80
CA PHE A 541 31.00 4.80 -19.93
C PHE A 541 30.15 5.50 -21.01
N ASP A 542 30.40 5.18 -22.28
CA ASP A 542 29.61 5.65 -23.43
C ASP A 542 28.55 4.58 -23.78
N PRO A 543 27.24 4.83 -23.55
CA PRO A 543 26.19 3.84 -23.78
C PRO A 543 26.01 3.47 -25.26
N ASP A 544 26.50 4.29 -26.19
CA ASP A 544 26.46 4.00 -27.64
C ASP A 544 27.67 3.17 -28.10
N HIS A 545 28.76 3.13 -27.31
CA HIS A 545 30.04 2.49 -27.67
C HIS A 545 30.68 1.75 -26.49
N LEU A 546 29.91 0.91 -25.79
CA LEU A 546 30.42 0.15 -24.65
C LEU A 546 31.48 -0.89 -25.06
N ILE A 547 32.59 -0.91 -24.31
CA ILE A 547 33.71 -1.83 -24.49
C ILE A 547 33.86 -2.69 -23.24
N ASN A 548 33.73 -4.01 -23.37
CA ASN A 548 34.05 -4.96 -22.32
C ASN A 548 35.53 -5.38 -22.40
N ASN A 549 36.39 -4.61 -21.77
CA ASN A 549 37.84 -4.81 -21.68
C ASN A 549 38.28 -5.71 -20.50
N SER A 550 37.35 -6.21 -19.68
CA SER A 550 37.65 -7.04 -18.50
C SER A 550 38.62 -8.19 -18.81
N PRO A 551 39.59 -8.48 -17.94
CA PRO A 551 40.47 -9.65 -18.07
C PRO A 551 39.71 -10.99 -17.97
N ASN A 552 38.45 -10.97 -17.51
CA ASN A 552 37.57 -12.14 -17.41
C ASN A 552 36.60 -12.27 -18.61
N ASN A 553 36.57 -11.31 -19.55
CA ASN A 553 35.72 -11.37 -20.73
C ASN A 553 36.25 -12.40 -21.75
N THR A 554 35.40 -13.35 -22.14
CA THR A 554 35.72 -14.35 -23.17
C THR A 554 35.00 -14.10 -24.51
N GLY A 555 34.13 -13.09 -24.55
CA GLY A 555 33.31 -12.69 -25.69
C GLY A 555 33.97 -11.70 -26.65
N ILE A 556 33.13 -11.04 -27.44
CA ILE A 556 33.49 -9.80 -28.14
C ILE A 556 33.70 -8.65 -27.13
N GLN A 557 34.44 -7.61 -27.54
CA GLN A 557 34.72 -6.44 -26.70
C GLN A 557 33.77 -5.27 -27.00
N GLU A 558 33.60 -4.91 -28.27
CA GLU A 558 32.59 -3.96 -28.71
C GLU A 558 31.19 -4.57 -28.52
N LEU A 559 30.37 -3.96 -27.66
CA LEU A 559 29.05 -4.46 -27.30
C LEU A 559 27.95 -3.87 -28.19
N PRO A 560 26.75 -4.50 -28.25
CA PRO A 560 25.55 -3.88 -28.84
C PRO A 560 25.17 -2.56 -28.13
N PRO A 561 24.40 -1.67 -28.77
CA PRO A 561 23.92 -0.45 -28.14
C PRO A 561 22.88 -0.72 -27.04
N VAL A 562 22.93 0.07 -25.96
CA VAL A 562 22.07 -0.10 -24.79
C VAL A 562 20.61 0.25 -25.09
N GLN A 563 19.69 -0.59 -24.63
CA GLN A 563 18.25 -0.34 -24.58
C GLN A 563 17.86 0.25 -23.22
N LYS A 564 16.86 1.13 -23.20
CA LYS A 564 16.32 1.74 -21.99
C LYS A 564 15.32 0.82 -21.29
N SER A 565 15.25 0.91 -19.97
CA SER A 565 14.15 0.34 -19.19
C SER A 565 12.82 1.04 -19.46
N LEU A 566 11.69 0.32 -19.28
CA LEU A 566 10.35 0.87 -19.44
C LEU A 566 9.99 1.76 -18.24
N ILE A 567 10.24 1.26 -17.02
CA ILE A 567 10.06 1.96 -15.74
C ILE A 567 11.30 1.69 -14.87
N TRP A 568 11.80 2.68 -14.14
CA TRP A 568 12.93 2.51 -13.21
C TRP A 568 12.74 3.33 -11.92
N PHE A 569 13.20 2.80 -10.78
CA PHE A 569 12.99 3.42 -9.47
C PHE A 569 14.03 3.01 -8.42
N SER A 570 14.02 3.69 -7.27
CA SER A 570 15.01 3.56 -6.21
C SER A 570 14.33 3.52 -4.84
N TYR A 571 15.12 3.53 -3.77
CA TYR A 571 14.64 3.61 -2.39
C TYR A 571 13.83 4.89 -2.08
N ASP A 572 14.27 6.04 -2.61
CA ASP A 572 13.52 7.30 -2.55
C ASP A 572 12.43 7.35 -3.64
N ARG A 573 11.41 8.19 -3.40
CA ARG A 573 10.30 8.45 -4.31
C ARG A 573 10.83 8.92 -5.68
N SER A 574 10.17 8.48 -6.75
CA SER A 574 10.44 8.92 -8.12
C SER A 574 9.60 10.15 -8.47
N ASP A 575 10.20 11.14 -9.12
CA ASP A 575 9.48 12.30 -9.66
C ASP A 575 8.72 11.94 -10.95
N GLU A 576 9.23 10.97 -11.72
CA GLU A 576 8.68 10.53 -13.01
C GLU A 576 7.63 9.40 -12.84
N PHE A 577 7.75 8.62 -11.76
CA PHE A 577 6.84 7.52 -11.43
C PHE A 577 6.44 7.56 -9.94
N PRO A 578 5.70 8.59 -9.47
CA PRO A 578 5.43 8.80 -8.03
C PRO A 578 4.76 7.61 -7.33
N TRP A 579 3.86 6.92 -8.06
CA TRP A 579 3.12 5.73 -7.62
C TRP A 579 3.98 4.58 -7.09
N LEU A 580 5.24 4.48 -7.51
CA LEU A 580 6.16 3.45 -7.00
C LEU A 580 6.44 3.61 -5.50
N GLY A 581 6.32 4.83 -4.95
CA GLY A 581 6.52 5.10 -3.53
C GLY A 581 7.98 4.99 -3.07
N THR A 582 8.18 4.60 -1.80
CA THR A 582 9.51 4.49 -1.15
C THR A 582 9.70 3.15 -0.46
N GLY A 583 10.95 2.72 -0.23
CA GLY A 583 11.28 1.48 0.49
C GLY A 583 12.28 0.59 -0.26
N GLY A 584 12.33 -0.70 0.07
CA GLY A 584 13.12 -1.71 -0.64
C GLY A 584 12.91 -1.75 -2.16
N VAL A 585 13.76 -2.47 -2.88
CA VAL A 585 13.77 -2.49 -4.36
C VAL A 585 13.95 -3.92 -4.85
N ASN A 586 12.85 -4.54 -5.25
CA ASN A 586 12.76 -5.91 -5.76
C ASN A 586 11.56 -6.06 -6.74
N PRO A 587 11.63 -5.47 -7.96
CA PRO A 587 10.58 -5.52 -8.96
C PRO A 587 10.44 -6.89 -9.63
N MET A 588 9.22 -7.23 -10.05
CA MET A 588 8.86 -8.45 -10.77
C MET A 588 7.73 -8.16 -11.78
N ALA A 589 7.78 -8.75 -12.98
CA ALA A 589 6.74 -8.58 -14.00
C ALA A 589 5.74 -9.75 -13.92
N GLY A 590 4.45 -9.43 -13.95
CA GLY A 590 3.35 -10.39 -14.06
C GLY A 590 2.74 -10.39 -15.47
N PRO A 591 1.61 -11.09 -15.66
CA PRO A 591 0.99 -11.29 -16.97
C PRO A 591 0.43 -10.00 -17.58
N VAL A 592 0.35 -9.97 -18.91
CA VAL A 592 -0.54 -9.06 -19.64
C VAL A 592 -1.90 -9.75 -19.79
N PHE A 593 -2.99 -9.10 -19.39
CA PHE A 593 -4.31 -9.71 -19.48
C PHE A 593 -4.93 -9.55 -20.87
N HIS A 594 -5.34 -10.66 -21.46
CA HIS A 594 -6.15 -10.70 -22.69
C HIS A 594 -7.39 -11.55 -22.48
N ALA A 595 -8.57 -10.96 -22.63
CA ALA A 595 -9.85 -11.63 -22.48
C ALA A 595 -10.09 -12.72 -23.55
N SER A 596 -9.27 -12.77 -24.61
CA SER A 596 -9.26 -13.83 -25.63
C SER A 596 -8.72 -15.17 -25.14
N ASP A 597 -7.86 -15.16 -24.13
CA ASP A 597 -7.11 -16.34 -23.69
C ASP A 597 -7.94 -17.22 -22.75
N TYR A 598 -9.01 -16.63 -22.20
CA TYR A 598 -9.96 -17.25 -21.26
C TYR A 598 -11.38 -17.31 -21.87
N PRO A 599 -11.59 -17.96 -23.05
CA PRO A 599 -12.84 -17.88 -23.80
C PRO A 599 -14.03 -18.61 -23.15
N ASN A 600 -13.77 -19.45 -22.14
CA ASN A 600 -14.78 -20.21 -21.39
C ASN A 600 -14.95 -19.72 -19.94
N ALA A 601 -14.25 -18.67 -19.53
CA ALA A 601 -14.25 -18.18 -18.16
C ALA A 601 -15.49 -17.33 -17.85
N GLU A 602 -16.27 -17.76 -16.85
CA GLU A 602 -17.50 -17.08 -16.42
C GLU A 602 -17.21 -15.90 -15.46
N GLU A 603 -16.19 -16.03 -14.60
CA GLU A 603 -15.77 -15.05 -13.57
C GLU A 603 -14.44 -14.34 -13.94
N ARG A 604 -14.22 -14.13 -15.24
CA ARG A 604 -13.02 -13.46 -15.76
C ARG A 604 -12.98 -11.98 -15.41
N PHE A 605 -11.77 -11.42 -15.40
CA PHE A 605 -11.55 -9.99 -15.18
C PHE A 605 -12.22 -9.14 -16.28
N PRO A 606 -12.69 -7.92 -15.95
CA PRO A 606 -13.42 -7.06 -16.88
C PRO A 606 -12.52 -6.43 -17.95
N GLU A 607 -13.14 -5.85 -18.98
CA GLU A 607 -12.48 -5.22 -20.15
C GLU A 607 -11.45 -4.13 -19.77
N TYR A 608 -11.57 -3.53 -18.57
CA TYR A 608 -10.59 -2.60 -18.01
C TYR A 608 -9.14 -3.11 -18.02
N PHE A 609 -8.91 -4.42 -17.91
CA PHE A 609 -7.56 -5.01 -17.85
C PHE A 609 -7.01 -5.43 -19.23
N GLU A 610 -7.80 -5.37 -20.31
CA GLU A 610 -7.35 -5.78 -21.65
C GLU A 610 -6.11 -5.01 -22.08
N ASP A 611 -5.11 -5.72 -22.61
CA ASP A 611 -3.79 -5.20 -23.01
C ASP A 611 -2.95 -4.56 -21.87
N LYS A 612 -3.38 -4.64 -20.60
CA LYS A 612 -2.64 -4.06 -19.46
C LYS A 612 -1.70 -5.07 -18.79
N LEU A 613 -0.51 -4.60 -18.41
CA LEU A 613 0.56 -5.38 -17.79
C LEU A 613 0.45 -5.34 -16.26
N PHE A 614 0.39 -6.50 -15.61
CA PHE A 614 0.56 -6.58 -14.16
C PHE A 614 2.04 -6.47 -13.79
N VAL A 615 2.35 -5.67 -12.77
CA VAL A 615 3.69 -5.55 -12.18
C VAL A 615 3.57 -5.60 -10.66
N TYR A 616 4.56 -6.15 -9.98
CA TYR A 616 4.52 -6.30 -8.52
C TYR A 616 5.90 -6.08 -7.91
N GLU A 617 5.90 -5.72 -6.62
CA GLU A 617 7.12 -5.38 -5.89
C GLU A 617 7.14 -6.13 -4.57
N TRP A 618 8.18 -6.95 -4.42
CA TRP A 618 8.26 -8.00 -3.42
C TRP A 618 8.59 -7.48 -2.01
N MET A 619 9.30 -6.36 -1.89
CA MET A 619 9.65 -5.70 -0.62
C MET A 619 8.55 -4.78 -0.10
N ARG A 620 7.70 -4.27 -1.00
CA ARG A 620 6.66 -3.26 -0.75
C ARG A 620 5.24 -3.86 -0.71
N ASP A 621 5.10 -5.19 -0.84
CA ASP A 621 3.86 -5.94 -0.67
C ASP A 621 2.69 -5.49 -1.58
N TRP A 622 2.96 -5.03 -2.81
CA TRP A 622 1.94 -4.50 -3.74
C TRP A 622 1.92 -5.13 -5.13
N ILE A 623 0.78 -4.95 -5.81
CA ILE A 623 0.55 -5.24 -7.23
C ILE A 623 -0.03 -3.97 -7.88
N TYR A 624 0.42 -3.65 -9.09
CA TYR A 624 -0.07 -2.54 -9.93
C TYR A 624 -0.36 -3.03 -11.35
N VAL A 625 -1.25 -2.31 -12.04
CA VAL A 625 -1.61 -2.56 -13.44
C VAL A 625 -1.15 -1.37 -14.27
N VAL A 626 -0.21 -1.62 -15.17
CA VAL A 626 0.37 -0.63 -16.09
C VAL A 626 -0.46 -0.58 -17.36
N THR A 627 -0.98 0.61 -17.67
CA THR A 627 -1.60 0.92 -18.96
C THR A 627 -0.52 1.30 -19.96
N LEU A 628 -0.52 0.65 -21.12
CA LEU A 628 0.36 0.93 -22.25
C LEU A 628 -0.42 1.57 -23.41
N ASP A 629 0.25 2.33 -24.28
CA ASP A 629 -0.34 2.91 -25.48
C ASP A 629 -0.33 1.94 -26.69
N GLU A 630 -0.82 2.39 -27.85
CA GLU A 630 -0.81 1.60 -29.10
C GLU A 630 0.60 1.26 -29.63
N ASN A 631 1.65 1.91 -29.10
CA ASN A 631 3.05 1.62 -29.39
C ASN A 631 3.69 0.70 -28.34
N TYR A 632 2.94 0.33 -27.28
CA TYR A 632 3.38 -0.40 -26.08
C TYR A 632 4.33 0.39 -25.17
N ASP A 633 4.27 1.73 -25.22
CA ASP A 633 4.96 2.66 -24.31
C ASP A 633 4.11 2.93 -23.05
N TYR A 634 4.74 3.26 -21.92
CA TYR A 634 4.06 3.51 -20.64
C TYR A 634 3.16 4.74 -20.67
N VAL A 635 1.93 4.62 -20.15
CA VAL A 635 0.98 5.73 -19.97
C VAL A 635 0.77 6.06 -18.49
N LYS A 636 0.28 5.08 -17.71
CA LYS A 636 0.02 5.21 -16.27
C LYS A 636 0.08 3.85 -15.58
N ALA A 637 0.08 3.85 -14.25
CA ALA A 637 -0.14 2.64 -13.46
C ALA A 637 -1.20 2.89 -12.38
N ASP A 638 -2.09 1.93 -12.20
CA ASP A 638 -3.17 1.95 -11.21
C ASP A 638 -2.93 0.80 -10.21
N PRO A 639 -3.08 1.00 -8.89
CA PRO A 639 -2.88 -0.07 -7.92
C PRO A 639 -3.93 -1.18 -8.06
N PHE A 640 -3.53 -2.42 -7.85
CA PHE A 640 -4.44 -3.56 -7.86
C PHE A 640 -4.68 -4.07 -6.45
N MET A 641 -5.95 -4.07 -6.03
CA MET A 641 -6.39 -4.48 -4.70
C MET A 641 -5.60 -3.81 -3.56
N ALA A 642 -5.58 -2.47 -3.54
CA ALA A 642 -4.78 -1.66 -2.64
C ALA A 642 -5.14 -1.80 -1.15
N SER A 643 -6.37 -2.21 -0.84
CA SER A 643 -6.81 -2.48 0.55
C SER A 643 -6.45 -3.90 1.03
N SER A 644 -5.99 -4.77 0.13
CA SER A 644 -5.78 -6.20 0.39
C SER A 644 -4.33 -6.53 0.77
N GLU A 645 -4.15 -7.42 1.76
CA GLU A 645 -2.81 -7.92 2.13
C GLU A 645 -2.26 -8.85 1.05
N PHE A 646 -1.08 -8.53 0.50
CA PHE A 646 -0.19 -9.47 -0.17
C PHE A 646 1.06 -9.68 0.69
N SER A 647 1.51 -10.93 0.87
CA SER A 647 2.71 -11.23 1.65
C SER A 647 3.88 -11.65 0.75
N HIS A 648 4.64 -10.66 0.31
CA HIS A 648 5.80 -10.81 -0.57
C HIS A 648 5.43 -11.59 -1.84
N PRO A 649 4.56 -11.04 -2.71
CA PRO A 649 4.10 -11.69 -3.94
C PRO A 649 5.32 -12.05 -4.79
N MET A 650 5.41 -13.33 -5.14
CA MET A 650 6.61 -13.99 -5.66
C MET A 650 6.45 -14.38 -7.12
N ASP A 651 5.23 -14.79 -7.50
CA ASP A 651 4.89 -15.18 -8.86
C ASP A 651 3.37 -15.12 -9.07
N MET A 652 2.90 -14.93 -10.31
CA MET A 652 1.47 -14.88 -10.62
C MET A 652 1.15 -15.21 -12.09
N ILE A 653 0.05 -15.95 -12.31
CA ILE A 653 -0.47 -16.26 -13.65
C ILE A 653 -2.00 -16.14 -13.66
N PHE A 654 -2.58 -15.85 -14.83
CA PHE A 654 -4.01 -16.07 -15.04
C PHE A 654 -4.25 -17.52 -15.49
N GLY A 655 -5.07 -18.26 -14.75
CA GLY A 655 -5.46 -19.62 -15.10
C GLY A 655 -6.54 -19.66 -16.19
N SER A 656 -6.75 -20.83 -16.79
CA SER A 656 -7.73 -21.08 -17.86
C SER A 656 -9.20 -20.84 -17.45
N ASP A 657 -9.46 -20.73 -16.15
CA ASP A 657 -10.73 -20.31 -15.55
C ASP A 657 -10.93 -18.79 -15.49
N GLY A 658 -9.92 -18.01 -15.91
CA GLY A 658 -9.92 -16.54 -15.92
C GLY A 658 -9.59 -15.88 -14.58
N ALA A 659 -9.21 -16.66 -13.55
CA ALA A 659 -8.80 -16.15 -12.25
C ALA A 659 -7.29 -15.87 -12.20
N LEU A 660 -6.89 -14.85 -11.43
CA LEU A 660 -5.48 -14.57 -11.16
C LEU A 660 -5.01 -15.41 -9.98
N TYR A 661 -4.03 -16.28 -10.20
CA TYR A 661 -3.36 -17.04 -9.15
C TYR A 661 -2.08 -16.33 -8.74
N VAL A 662 -1.87 -16.16 -7.44
CA VAL A 662 -0.72 -15.46 -6.86
C VAL A 662 -0.04 -16.36 -5.84
N LEU A 663 1.27 -16.51 -5.97
CA LEU A 663 2.14 -17.21 -5.03
C LEU A 663 2.81 -16.17 -4.12
N GLU A 664 2.70 -16.37 -2.81
CA GLU A 664 3.15 -15.43 -1.78
C GLU A 664 4.27 -16.09 -0.96
N TYR A 665 5.44 -15.45 -0.87
CA TYR A 665 6.62 -16.03 -0.20
C TYR A 665 6.55 -15.94 1.34
N GLY A 666 5.72 -15.04 1.86
CA GLY A 666 5.59 -14.77 3.30
C GLY A 666 6.71 -13.89 3.85
N GLN A 667 6.45 -13.21 4.96
CA GLN A 667 7.30 -12.11 5.47
C GLN A 667 8.70 -12.54 5.94
N LYS A 668 8.96 -13.82 6.25
CA LYS A 668 10.29 -14.27 6.75
C LYS A 668 11.10 -14.97 5.67
N TRP A 669 12.32 -14.49 5.49
CA TRP A 669 13.27 -15.04 4.53
C TRP A 669 13.80 -16.42 4.94
N ASN A 670 14.06 -17.27 3.95
CA ASN A 670 14.70 -18.58 4.11
C ASN A 670 13.96 -19.53 5.08
N ALA A 671 12.64 -19.38 5.18
CA ALA A 671 11.81 -20.01 6.20
C ALA A 671 10.47 -20.52 5.66
N ARG A 672 9.80 -21.33 6.48
CA ARG A 672 8.38 -21.65 6.33
C ARG A 672 7.55 -20.59 7.02
N ASN A 673 6.57 -20.03 6.31
CA ASN A 673 5.74 -18.92 6.76
C ASN A 673 4.26 -19.30 6.71
N LEU A 674 3.51 -19.09 7.80
CA LEU A 674 2.05 -19.30 7.82
C LEU A 674 1.33 -18.43 6.76
N ASP A 675 1.92 -17.29 6.45
CA ASP A 675 1.50 -16.29 5.47
C ASP A 675 2.15 -16.46 4.08
N ALA A 676 3.03 -17.46 3.88
CA ALA A 676 3.34 -17.92 2.52
C ALA A 676 2.19 -18.78 2.02
N ARG A 677 1.61 -18.38 0.88
CA ARG A 677 0.29 -18.82 0.41
C ARG A 677 0.29 -19.09 -1.10
N LEU A 678 -0.59 -19.97 -1.53
CA LEU A 678 -1.15 -19.93 -2.88
C LEU A 678 -2.53 -19.30 -2.77
N SER A 679 -2.76 -18.20 -3.49
CA SER A 679 -4.01 -17.45 -3.48
C SER A 679 -4.62 -17.45 -4.89
N ARG A 680 -5.96 -17.45 -4.97
CA ARG A 680 -6.74 -17.28 -6.20
C ARG A 680 -7.61 -16.04 -6.07
N ILE A 681 -7.66 -15.21 -7.10
CA ILE A 681 -8.43 -13.96 -7.14
C ILE A 681 -9.40 -14.03 -8.30
N ASN A 682 -10.69 -14.02 -7.98
CA ASN A 682 -11.78 -14.02 -8.95
C ASN A 682 -12.42 -12.63 -9.03
N TYR A 683 -12.93 -12.25 -10.20
CA TYR A 683 -13.80 -11.09 -10.34
C TYR A 683 -15.26 -11.55 -10.23
N LEU A 684 -16.08 -10.83 -9.44
CA LEU A 684 -17.52 -11.08 -9.31
C LEU A 684 -18.32 -10.15 -10.25
N PRO A 685 -18.75 -10.63 -11.43
CA PRO A 685 -19.67 -9.89 -12.29
C PRO A 685 -21.10 -9.93 -11.74
N GLY A 686 -21.80 -8.79 -11.82
CA GLY A 686 -23.18 -8.68 -11.34
C GLY A 686 -23.27 -8.47 -9.83
N ASN A 687 -24.20 -9.16 -9.18
CA ASN A 687 -24.53 -8.98 -7.76
C ASN A 687 -23.48 -9.61 -6.83
N ARG A 688 -22.89 -8.81 -5.95
CA ARG A 688 -21.96 -9.27 -4.89
C ARG A 688 -22.75 -9.84 -3.70
N PRO A 689 -22.20 -10.80 -2.94
CA PRO A 689 -22.78 -11.18 -1.66
C PRO A 689 -22.78 -9.99 -0.69
N PRO A 690 -23.84 -9.81 0.13
CA PRO A 690 -23.84 -8.79 1.17
C PRO A 690 -22.85 -9.15 2.29
N ILE A 691 -22.45 -8.19 3.11
CA ILE A 691 -21.65 -8.40 4.32
C ILE A 691 -22.55 -8.24 5.54
N ALA A 692 -22.78 -9.34 6.26
CA ALA A 692 -23.42 -9.32 7.57
C ALA A 692 -22.47 -8.76 8.63
N LYS A 693 -22.97 -7.88 9.51
CA LYS A 693 -22.23 -7.38 10.68
C LYS A 693 -23.15 -7.17 11.88
N ILE A 694 -22.74 -7.69 13.03
CA ILE A 694 -23.47 -7.58 14.30
C ILE A 694 -22.81 -6.53 15.18
N THR A 695 -23.60 -5.59 15.68
CA THR A 695 -23.25 -4.81 16.87
C THR A 695 -24.27 -5.04 17.98
N ALA A 696 -23.87 -4.76 19.23
CA ALA A 696 -24.69 -4.95 20.42
C ALA A 696 -24.32 -3.93 21.50
N ASP A 697 -25.30 -3.42 22.26
CA ASP A 697 -25.05 -2.46 23.34
C ASP A 697 -24.31 -3.08 24.54
N LYS A 698 -24.38 -4.42 24.67
CA LYS A 698 -23.70 -5.24 25.68
C LYS A 698 -23.33 -6.58 25.06
N LEU A 699 -22.21 -7.16 25.51
CA LEU A 699 -21.82 -8.54 25.20
C LEU A 699 -21.88 -9.47 26.43
N VAL A 700 -22.06 -8.89 27.62
CA VAL A 700 -22.06 -9.61 28.90
C VAL A 700 -22.96 -8.94 29.95
N GLY A 701 -23.49 -9.74 30.87
CA GLY A 701 -24.24 -9.26 32.04
C GLY A 701 -25.07 -10.36 32.73
N PRO A 702 -25.71 -10.04 33.88
CA PRO A 702 -26.49 -11.01 34.66
C PRO A 702 -27.80 -11.41 33.98
N ALA A 703 -28.28 -12.62 34.29
CA ALA A 703 -29.59 -13.10 33.83
C ALA A 703 -30.74 -12.50 34.68
N PRO A 704 -31.85 -12.02 34.07
CA PRO A 704 -32.11 -11.93 32.64
C PRO A 704 -31.41 -10.74 31.99
N LEU A 705 -30.67 -10.98 30.89
CA LEU A 705 -29.91 -9.95 30.18
C LEU A 705 -30.67 -9.49 28.94
N THR A 706 -31.08 -8.22 28.89
CA THR A 706 -31.63 -7.58 27.69
C THR A 706 -30.55 -6.83 26.94
N ILE A 707 -30.42 -7.14 25.65
CA ILE A 707 -29.44 -6.58 24.72
C ILE A 707 -30.19 -5.96 23.54
N GLN A 708 -29.75 -4.77 23.14
CA GLN A 708 -30.12 -4.15 21.87
C GLN A 708 -29.05 -4.54 20.84
N PHE A 709 -29.46 -5.31 19.85
CA PHE A 709 -28.62 -5.64 18.70
C PHE A 709 -28.88 -4.67 17.55
N SER A 710 -27.93 -4.56 16.63
CA SER A 710 -28.09 -3.83 15.37
C SER A 710 -27.34 -4.54 14.25
N ALA A 711 -27.99 -4.62 13.09
CA ALA A 711 -27.44 -5.07 11.82
C ALA A 711 -27.14 -3.89 10.88
N LEU A 712 -27.30 -2.63 11.32
CA LEU A 712 -27.17 -1.44 10.47
C LEU A 712 -25.74 -1.21 9.92
N GLU A 713 -24.73 -1.88 10.46
CA GLU A 713 -23.38 -1.89 9.89
C GLU A 713 -23.15 -3.05 8.90
N SER A 714 -24.21 -3.82 8.59
CA SER A 714 -24.21 -4.74 7.45
C SER A 714 -24.33 -3.93 6.16
N GLN A 715 -23.63 -4.36 5.13
CA GLN A 715 -23.51 -3.60 3.89
C GLN A 715 -23.79 -4.49 2.69
N ASP A 716 -24.57 -3.98 1.74
CA ASP A 716 -24.51 -4.45 0.36
C ASP A 716 -23.66 -3.46 -0.46
N TYR A 717 -22.79 -3.96 -1.33
CA TYR A 717 -21.94 -3.10 -2.15
C TYR A 717 -22.59 -2.67 -3.48
N ASP A 718 -23.62 -3.38 -3.94
CA ASP A 718 -24.41 -3.03 -5.12
C ASP A 718 -25.59 -2.09 -4.76
N GLY A 719 -25.93 -2.00 -3.47
CA GLY A 719 -26.89 -1.05 -2.91
C GLY A 719 -28.32 -1.62 -2.75
N ASP A 720 -28.45 -2.95 -2.81
CA ASP A 720 -29.71 -3.68 -2.64
C ASP A 720 -30.34 -3.48 -1.24
N GLU A 721 -31.68 -3.58 -1.14
CA GLU A 721 -32.34 -3.67 0.17
C GLU A 721 -32.00 -5.00 0.87
N LEU A 722 -31.62 -4.93 2.15
CA LEU A 722 -31.20 -6.08 2.95
C LEU A 722 -32.32 -6.65 3.81
N GLU A 723 -32.56 -7.95 3.68
CA GLU A 723 -33.33 -8.77 4.63
C GLU A 723 -32.40 -9.30 5.74
N TYR A 724 -32.82 -9.18 6.99
CA TYR A 724 -32.10 -9.65 8.17
C TYR A 724 -32.81 -10.85 8.78
N ALA A 725 -32.05 -11.84 9.27
CA ALA A 725 -32.57 -12.98 10.02
C ALA A 725 -31.63 -13.32 11.19
N TRP A 726 -32.14 -13.23 12.42
CA TRP A 726 -31.38 -13.39 13.65
C TRP A 726 -31.67 -14.71 14.36
N SER A 727 -30.63 -15.38 14.85
CA SER A 727 -30.72 -16.49 15.81
C SER A 727 -29.98 -16.09 17.09
N PHE A 728 -30.66 -16.02 18.23
CA PHE A 728 -30.05 -15.65 19.51
C PHE A 728 -29.71 -16.86 20.38
N THR A 729 -30.51 -17.93 20.28
CA THR A 729 -30.35 -19.15 21.10
C THR A 729 -30.14 -20.41 20.27
N GLY A 730 -29.69 -20.29 19.02
CA GLY A 730 -29.51 -21.41 18.10
C GLY A 730 -30.81 -21.99 17.52
N GLU A 731 -31.94 -21.28 17.65
CA GLU A 731 -33.13 -21.51 16.84
C GLU A 731 -33.12 -20.54 15.66
N ASP A 732 -33.39 -21.01 14.44
CA ASP A 732 -33.39 -20.16 13.25
C ASP A 732 -34.47 -19.06 13.33
N ASP A 733 -34.20 -17.91 12.69
CA ASP A 733 -35.20 -16.89 12.33
C ASP A 733 -36.02 -16.28 13.50
N GLN A 734 -35.40 -16.13 14.68
CA GLN A 734 -36.02 -15.57 15.89
C GLN A 734 -36.36 -14.06 15.80
N SER A 735 -35.70 -13.29 14.93
CA SER A 735 -36.13 -11.94 14.55
C SER A 735 -35.72 -11.60 13.12
N MET A 736 -36.43 -10.65 12.52
CA MET A 736 -36.20 -10.11 11.17
C MET A 736 -35.98 -8.58 11.16
N GLU A 737 -35.90 -7.96 12.34
CA GLU A 737 -35.70 -6.52 12.47
C GLU A 737 -34.23 -6.14 12.24
N SER A 738 -33.96 -4.94 11.73
CA SER A 738 -32.60 -4.41 11.59
C SER A 738 -31.96 -4.11 12.95
N GLU A 739 -32.76 -3.80 13.97
CA GLU A 739 -32.31 -3.46 15.33
C GLU A 739 -33.16 -4.18 16.40
N PRO A 740 -33.06 -5.51 16.53
CA PRO A 740 -33.91 -6.26 17.45
C PRO A 740 -33.41 -6.14 18.90
N GLN A 741 -34.37 -6.12 19.82
CA GLN A 741 -34.11 -6.30 21.24
C GLN A 741 -34.41 -7.75 21.65
N PHE A 742 -33.46 -8.42 22.30
CA PHE A 742 -33.65 -9.78 22.80
C PHE A 742 -33.28 -9.88 24.30
N THR A 743 -34.00 -10.71 25.04
CA THR A 743 -33.76 -10.95 26.47
C THR A 743 -33.44 -12.42 26.74
N PHE A 744 -32.17 -12.69 27.06
CA PHE A 744 -31.71 -13.99 27.53
C PHE A 744 -32.18 -14.20 28.97
N GLN A 745 -33.06 -15.20 29.19
CA GLN A 745 -33.69 -15.42 30.50
C GLN A 745 -32.81 -16.20 31.48
N GLU A 746 -31.96 -17.10 30.96
CA GLU A 746 -31.16 -18.04 31.74
C GLU A 746 -29.66 -17.75 31.54
N PRO A 747 -28.80 -18.02 32.54
CA PRO A 747 -27.35 -18.02 32.38
C PRO A 747 -26.88 -18.98 31.26
N GLY A 748 -25.90 -18.57 30.48
CA GLY A 748 -25.35 -19.37 29.38
C GLY A 748 -24.31 -18.64 28.54
N ASP A 749 -23.65 -19.40 27.69
CA ASP A 749 -22.73 -18.92 26.66
C ASP A 749 -23.43 -19.10 25.31
N PHE A 750 -23.85 -17.99 24.70
CA PHE A 750 -24.71 -17.97 23.52
C PHE A 750 -23.93 -17.46 22.31
N ILE A 751 -24.07 -18.16 21.17
CA ILE A 751 -23.64 -17.63 19.88
C ILE A 751 -24.87 -17.06 19.20
N VAL A 752 -24.88 -15.73 19.06
CA VAL A 752 -25.86 -15.00 18.27
C VAL A 752 -25.39 -15.01 16.82
N GLU A 753 -26.24 -15.43 15.90
CA GLU A 753 -26.00 -15.41 14.47
C GLU A 753 -26.93 -14.40 13.79
N LEU A 754 -26.39 -13.66 12.83
CA LEU A 754 -27.12 -12.82 11.90
C LEU A 754 -26.86 -13.35 10.50
N LYS A 755 -27.91 -13.77 9.81
CA LYS A 755 -27.92 -13.93 8.36
C LYS A 755 -28.45 -12.64 7.72
N VAL A 756 -27.71 -12.12 6.76
CA VAL A 756 -28.13 -11.04 5.87
C VAL A 756 -28.36 -11.62 4.48
N LYS A 757 -29.38 -11.12 3.79
CA LYS A 757 -29.78 -11.54 2.45
C LYS A 757 -30.10 -10.31 1.58
N ASP A 758 -29.63 -10.30 0.34
CA ASP A 758 -29.93 -9.25 -0.65
C ASP A 758 -31.25 -9.51 -1.42
N GLU A 759 -31.61 -8.62 -2.35
CA GLU A 759 -32.80 -8.76 -3.21
C GLU A 759 -32.68 -9.96 -4.17
N HIS A 760 -31.44 -10.30 -4.56
CA HIS A 760 -31.11 -11.39 -5.47
C HIS A 760 -31.14 -12.79 -4.80
N GLY A 761 -31.14 -12.84 -3.46
CA GLY A 761 -31.19 -14.02 -2.63
C GLY A 761 -29.85 -14.61 -2.21
N VAL A 762 -28.73 -13.91 -2.43
CA VAL A 762 -27.42 -14.29 -1.87
C VAL A 762 -27.39 -13.93 -0.39
N THR A 763 -26.65 -14.69 0.42
CA THR A 763 -26.65 -14.51 1.88
C THR A 763 -25.26 -14.59 2.49
N HIS A 764 -25.02 -13.79 3.53
CA HIS A 764 -23.83 -13.87 4.38
C HIS A 764 -24.23 -14.02 5.86
N GLN A 765 -23.35 -14.61 6.67
CA GLN A 765 -23.58 -14.84 8.09
C GLN A 765 -22.48 -14.17 8.93
N ALA A 766 -22.87 -13.53 10.02
CA ALA A 766 -22.00 -13.04 11.08
C ALA A 766 -22.38 -13.69 12.40
N GLN A 767 -21.41 -13.84 13.31
CA GLN A 767 -21.63 -14.42 14.63
C GLN A 767 -21.01 -13.54 15.72
N SER A 768 -21.69 -13.44 16.86
CA SER A 768 -21.25 -12.73 18.06
C SER A 768 -21.48 -13.60 19.30
N ARG A 769 -20.51 -13.63 20.21
CA ARG A 769 -20.59 -14.42 21.45
C ARG A 769 -21.11 -13.54 22.58
N ILE A 770 -22.19 -13.97 23.21
CA ILE A 770 -22.88 -13.29 24.30
C ILE A 770 -22.82 -14.15 25.56
N LEU A 771 -22.28 -13.59 26.63
CA LEU A 771 -22.11 -14.27 27.90
C LEU A 771 -23.15 -13.79 28.93
N VAL A 772 -24.02 -14.68 29.37
CA VAL A 772 -25.16 -14.34 30.23
C VAL A 772 -25.00 -15.01 31.59
N GLY A 773 -25.25 -14.26 32.65
CA GLY A 773 -25.27 -14.76 34.02
C GLY A 773 -24.04 -14.44 34.86
N ASN A 774 -23.15 -13.54 34.41
CA ASN A 774 -22.12 -12.93 35.26
C ASN A 774 -22.11 -11.42 35.06
N THR A 775 -21.86 -10.64 36.11
CA THR A 775 -21.83 -9.17 36.06
C THR A 775 -20.39 -8.69 35.94
N PRO A 776 -20.05 -7.70 35.07
CA PRO A 776 -18.71 -7.13 35.07
C PRO A 776 -18.37 -6.47 36.42
N PRO A 777 -17.26 -6.83 37.09
CA PRO A 777 -16.89 -6.27 38.38
C PRO A 777 -16.58 -4.77 38.30
N GLU A 778 -17.00 -4.00 39.31
CA GLU A 778 -16.68 -2.57 39.44
C GLU A 778 -15.43 -2.36 40.29
N LEU A 779 -14.47 -1.58 39.77
CA LEU A 779 -13.24 -1.21 40.50
C LEU A 779 -13.13 0.31 40.71
N SER A 780 -12.83 0.71 41.94
CA SER A 780 -12.54 2.09 42.33
C SER A 780 -11.16 2.21 43.00
N ILE A 781 -10.53 3.37 42.80
CA ILE A 781 -9.31 3.76 43.50
C ILE A 781 -9.55 5.17 44.03
N GLU A 782 -9.57 5.31 45.36
CA GLU A 782 -9.67 6.57 46.09
C GLU A 782 -8.27 7.00 46.55
N ILE A 783 -7.99 8.31 46.58
CA ILE A 783 -6.73 8.86 47.07
C ILE A 783 -6.95 10.08 47.99
N SER A 784 -6.07 10.24 48.99
CA SER A 784 -6.11 11.31 49.98
C SER A 784 -4.70 11.85 50.29
N PRO A 785 -4.40 13.14 50.05
CA PRO A 785 -5.27 14.13 49.41
C PRO A 785 -5.66 13.71 47.97
N ALA A 786 -6.75 14.26 47.46
CA ALA A 786 -7.24 14.01 46.10
C ALA A 786 -6.40 14.76 45.06
N ASP A 787 -5.10 14.47 45.04
CA ASP A 787 -4.07 15.14 44.27
C ASP A 787 -3.36 14.11 43.38
N THR A 788 -3.20 14.44 42.10
CA THR A 788 -2.49 13.62 41.11
C THR A 788 -1.15 14.23 40.71
N PHE A 789 -0.68 15.22 41.47
CA PHE A 789 0.70 15.66 41.44
C PHE A 789 1.50 15.00 42.58
N TYR A 790 2.80 14.87 42.38
CA TYR A 790 3.71 14.41 43.42
C TYR A 790 4.89 15.37 43.59
N ASP A 791 5.31 15.54 44.85
CA ASP A 791 6.61 16.10 45.21
C ASP A 791 7.48 15.04 45.94
N SER A 792 8.70 15.41 46.31
CA SER A 792 9.67 14.49 46.92
C SER A 792 9.43 14.16 48.42
N GLN A 793 8.40 14.74 49.04
CA GLN A 793 8.07 14.65 50.48
C GLN A 793 6.58 14.38 50.77
N GLN A 794 5.70 14.42 49.78
CA GLN A 794 4.25 14.18 49.90
C GLN A 794 3.93 12.69 50.10
N GLU A 795 3.10 12.40 51.09
CA GLU A 795 2.58 11.06 51.38
C GLU A 795 1.10 11.00 50.92
N ILE A 796 0.82 10.24 49.86
CA ILE A 796 -0.55 10.07 49.35
C ILE A 796 -1.09 8.71 49.82
N GLN A 797 -2.19 8.74 50.57
CA GLN A 797 -2.91 7.54 50.97
C GLN A 797 -3.78 7.09 49.81
N TYR A 798 -3.86 5.79 49.55
CA TYR A 798 -4.78 5.22 48.56
C TYR A 798 -5.65 4.12 49.18
N ARG A 799 -6.82 3.90 48.59
CA ARG A 799 -7.70 2.77 48.83
C ARG A 799 -8.24 2.27 47.50
N VAL A 800 -7.97 1.02 47.20
CA VAL A 800 -8.65 0.25 46.16
C VAL A 800 -9.86 -0.43 46.80
N SER A 801 -10.99 -0.41 46.11
CA SER A 801 -12.11 -1.30 46.41
C SER A 801 -12.70 -1.87 45.14
N VAL A 802 -13.08 -3.14 45.23
CA VAL A 802 -13.83 -3.88 44.22
C VAL A 802 -15.19 -4.25 44.78
N THR A 803 -16.20 -4.12 43.94
CA THR A 803 -17.57 -4.56 44.14
C THR A 803 -17.99 -5.35 42.91
N ASP A 804 -18.38 -6.59 43.13
CA ASP A 804 -18.93 -7.51 42.17
C ASP A 804 -20.30 -7.99 42.68
N PHE A 805 -21.24 -8.33 41.79
CA PHE A 805 -22.58 -8.72 42.21
C PHE A 805 -22.64 -10.19 42.65
N GLU A 806 -21.79 -11.04 42.07
CA GLU A 806 -21.71 -12.47 42.32
C GLU A 806 -20.70 -12.79 43.45
N ASP A 807 -19.50 -12.21 43.42
CA ASP A 807 -18.42 -12.43 44.39
C ASP A 807 -18.51 -11.54 45.65
N GLY A 808 -19.26 -10.44 45.57
CA GLY A 808 -19.47 -9.49 46.67
C GLY A 808 -18.46 -8.34 46.67
N THR A 809 -17.84 -8.02 47.81
CA THR A 809 -17.00 -6.81 47.94
C THR A 809 -15.73 -7.05 48.74
N THR A 810 -14.72 -6.26 48.43
CA THR A 810 -13.53 -6.07 49.28
C THR A 810 -13.81 -5.33 50.59
N ALA A 811 -14.98 -4.69 50.73
CA ALA A 811 -15.31 -3.84 51.88
C ALA A 811 -15.92 -4.62 53.06
N ASP A 812 -16.70 -5.66 52.77
CA ASP A 812 -17.19 -6.63 53.77
C ASP A 812 -16.32 -7.90 53.85
N GLY A 813 -15.37 -8.07 52.92
CA GLY A 813 -14.38 -9.14 52.91
C GLY A 813 -14.87 -10.44 52.28
N SER A 814 -15.91 -10.38 51.44
CA SER A 814 -16.34 -11.50 50.60
C SER A 814 -15.39 -11.71 49.42
N ILE A 815 -14.90 -10.64 48.79
CA ILE A 815 -13.72 -10.70 47.90
C ILE A 815 -12.45 -10.68 48.75
N GLU A 816 -11.65 -11.76 48.70
CA GLU A 816 -10.36 -11.81 49.40
C GLU A 816 -9.38 -10.78 48.81
N SER A 817 -8.74 -9.99 49.68
CA SER A 817 -7.85 -8.90 49.28
C SER A 817 -6.60 -9.33 48.50
N GLY A 818 -6.25 -10.63 48.52
CA GLY A 818 -5.17 -11.20 47.73
C GLY A 818 -5.55 -11.50 46.26
N LEU A 819 -6.84 -11.47 45.92
CA LEU A 819 -7.33 -11.66 44.53
C LEU A 819 -7.26 -10.36 43.72
N VAL A 820 -7.24 -9.20 44.39
CA VAL A 820 -7.07 -7.89 43.77
C VAL A 820 -5.59 -7.55 43.68
N LYS A 821 -5.07 -7.42 42.46
CA LYS A 821 -3.68 -7.07 42.20
C LYS A 821 -3.53 -5.56 42.15
N VAL A 822 -2.67 -4.99 43.01
CA VAL A 822 -2.36 -3.55 43.02
C VAL A 822 -0.86 -3.37 42.78
N THR A 823 -0.46 -2.52 41.83
CA THR A 823 0.95 -2.17 41.57
C THR A 823 1.14 -0.66 41.54
N PHE A 824 2.35 -0.20 41.85
CA PHE A 824 2.71 1.22 41.78
C PHE A 824 4.05 1.39 41.08
N ASP A 825 3.97 1.81 39.82
CA ASP A 825 5.09 1.83 38.88
C ASP A 825 5.57 3.25 38.58
N TYR A 826 6.81 3.39 38.10
CA TYR A 826 7.39 4.67 37.70
C TYR A 826 7.90 4.63 36.26
N VAL A 827 7.49 5.60 35.45
CA VAL A 827 7.88 5.78 34.05
C VAL A 827 8.58 7.14 33.88
N PRO A 828 9.89 7.17 33.59
CA PRO A 828 10.62 8.40 33.26
C PRO A 828 10.04 9.19 32.08
N GLU A 829 10.15 10.52 32.11
CA GLU A 829 9.74 11.42 31.04
C GLU A 829 10.51 11.10 29.75
N GLY A 830 9.81 11.10 28.61
CA GLY A 830 10.37 10.66 27.33
C GLY A 830 10.39 9.15 27.08
N LYS A 831 9.95 8.31 28.03
CA LYS A 831 9.66 6.88 27.77
C LYS A 831 8.16 6.67 27.51
N ASP A 832 7.86 5.65 26.71
CA ASP A 832 6.47 5.24 26.44
C ASP A 832 5.78 4.82 27.75
N LYS A 833 4.55 5.32 27.96
CA LYS A 833 3.72 5.00 29.14
C LYS A 833 3.34 3.52 29.19
N ILE A 834 3.34 2.84 28.04
CA ILE A 834 2.99 1.42 27.91
C ILE A 834 3.99 0.51 28.66
N LEU A 835 5.23 0.96 28.93
CA LEU A 835 6.25 0.21 29.68
C LEU A 835 5.83 -0.20 31.11
N ALA A 836 4.83 0.45 31.71
CA ALA A 836 4.27 0.02 33.00
C ALA A 836 3.11 -0.98 32.87
N THR A 837 2.50 -1.10 31.69
CA THR A 837 1.21 -1.79 31.47
C THR A 837 1.36 -3.15 30.77
N VAL A 838 2.57 -3.49 30.30
CA VAL A 838 2.87 -4.73 29.54
C VAL A 838 2.45 -6.02 30.26
N GLY A 839 2.28 -5.99 31.59
CA GLY A 839 1.79 -7.13 32.36
C GLY A 839 0.27 -7.40 32.29
N HIS A 840 -0.56 -6.49 31.76
CA HIS A 840 -2.01 -6.49 32.07
C HIS A 840 -3.04 -6.20 30.97
N GLN A 841 -2.72 -5.85 29.71
CA GLN A 841 -3.76 -5.71 28.65
C GLN A 841 -3.35 -6.19 27.25
N GLN A 842 -4.38 -6.60 26.48
CA GLN A 842 -4.31 -6.82 25.02
C GLN A 842 -4.34 -5.51 24.23
N ASP A 843 -3.81 -5.57 23.01
CA ASP A 843 -4.17 -4.76 21.84
C ASP A 843 -3.99 -3.23 21.91
N ILE A 844 -2.79 -2.79 22.36
CA ILE A 844 -2.19 -1.55 21.87
C ILE A 844 -0.81 -1.88 21.28
N VAL A 845 -0.65 -1.73 19.96
CA VAL A 845 0.65 -1.86 19.27
C VAL A 845 1.46 -0.59 19.57
N PRO A 846 2.64 -0.66 20.21
CA PRO A 846 3.45 0.51 20.52
C PRO A 846 3.85 1.29 19.26
N GLU A 847 3.95 2.61 19.33
CA GLU A 847 4.18 3.44 18.14
C GLU A 847 5.48 3.08 17.39
N GLY A 848 6.56 2.79 18.12
CA GLY A 848 7.81 2.28 17.52
C GLY A 848 7.63 0.94 16.81
N GLN A 849 6.75 0.06 17.30
CA GLN A 849 6.40 -1.21 16.64
C GLN A 849 5.50 -0.96 15.43
N ARG A 850 4.51 -0.07 15.52
CA ARG A 850 3.63 0.30 14.40
C ARG A 850 4.44 0.90 13.26
N LEU A 851 5.37 1.80 13.57
CA LEU A 851 6.30 2.39 12.59
C LEU A 851 7.18 1.32 11.93
N MET A 852 7.75 0.36 12.67
CA MET A 852 8.53 -0.74 12.06
C MET A 852 7.69 -1.72 11.24
N ASN A 853 6.44 -1.96 11.64
CA ASN A 853 5.50 -2.82 10.90
C ASN A 853 5.03 -2.15 9.60
N ASN A 854 5.01 -0.81 9.56
CA ASN A 854 4.66 -0.03 8.39
C ASN A 854 5.88 0.29 7.49
N THR A 855 7.01 -0.41 7.69
CA THR A 855 8.20 -0.33 6.84
C THR A 855 8.72 -1.71 6.46
N ASP A 856 9.58 -1.76 5.46
CA ASP A 856 10.36 -2.91 5.02
C ASP A 856 11.33 -3.48 6.08
N CYS A 857 11.47 -2.81 7.24
CA CYS A 857 12.16 -3.36 8.41
C CYS A 857 11.59 -4.73 8.82
N LYS A 858 10.26 -4.94 8.69
CA LYS A 858 9.58 -6.21 9.01
C LYS A 858 10.08 -7.41 8.18
N ALA A 859 10.53 -7.18 6.95
CA ALA A 859 11.02 -8.23 6.06
C ALA A 859 12.38 -8.77 6.55
N CYS A 860 13.22 -7.90 7.11
CA CYS A 860 14.57 -8.26 7.54
C CYS A 860 14.71 -8.56 9.04
N HIS A 861 13.76 -8.13 9.88
CA HIS A 861 13.84 -8.23 11.35
C HIS A 861 12.52 -8.71 11.97
N ALA A 862 12.61 -9.54 13.00
CA ALA A 862 11.48 -9.93 13.84
C ALA A 862 11.79 -9.71 15.34
N LYS A 863 10.77 -9.78 16.19
CA LYS A 863 10.87 -9.48 17.63
C LYS A 863 11.94 -10.30 18.35
N ASP A 864 11.86 -11.62 18.24
CA ASP A 864 12.62 -12.60 19.03
C ASP A 864 13.39 -13.61 18.17
N VAL A 865 13.02 -13.77 16.90
CA VAL A 865 13.66 -14.68 15.95
C VAL A 865 14.54 -13.93 14.96
N LYS A 866 15.72 -14.46 14.66
CA LYS A 866 16.61 -13.96 13.62
C LYS A 866 16.05 -14.29 12.22
N VAL A 867 15.97 -13.29 11.35
CA VAL A 867 15.55 -13.44 9.94
C VAL A 867 16.79 -13.25 9.06
N ASN A 868 16.83 -12.23 8.19
CA ASN A 868 18.07 -11.82 7.48
C ASN A 868 18.97 -10.99 8.40
N GLY A 869 18.38 -10.04 9.13
CA GLY A 869 19.00 -9.29 10.20
C GLY A 869 18.85 -9.98 11.57
N PRO A 870 19.56 -9.50 12.61
CA PRO A 870 19.34 -9.91 14.00
C PRO A 870 17.91 -9.60 14.45
N SER A 871 17.40 -10.35 15.43
CA SER A 871 16.11 -10.03 16.05
C SER A 871 16.17 -8.71 16.84
N TYR A 872 15.01 -8.09 17.08
CA TYR A 872 14.94 -6.89 17.94
C TYR A 872 15.48 -7.19 19.36
N LEU A 873 15.21 -8.37 19.92
CA LEU A 873 15.84 -8.82 21.17
C LEU A 873 17.37 -8.91 21.07
N GLU A 874 17.94 -9.52 20.02
CA GLU A 874 19.40 -9.58 19.83
C GLU A 874 20.02 -8.16 19.75
N ILE A 875 19.35 -7.22 19.09
CA ILE A 875 19.77 -5.81 19.04
C ILE A 875 19.72 -5.18 20.46
N ALA A 876 18.64 -5.39 21.20
CA ALA A 876 18.44 -4.88 22.56
C ALA A 876 19.40 -5.49 23.61
N GLU A 877 19.90 -6.70 23.36
CA GLU A 877 20.93 -7.35 24.17
C GLU A 877 22.33 -6.81 23.89
N LYS A 878 22.67 -6.58 22.62
CA LYS A 878 24.01 -6.13 22.19
C LYS A 878 24.25 -4.64 22.42
N TYR A 879 23.22 -3.81 22.30
CA TYR A 879 23.33 -2.35 22.37
C TYR A 879 22.64 -1.79 23.62
N THR A 880 23.00 -0.55 23.97
CA THR A 880 22.42 0.19 25.08
C THR A 880 21.83 1.52 24.59
N ILE A 881 21.04 2.19 25.42
CA ILE A 881 20.49 3.52 25.10
C ILE A 881 21.57 4.56 24.71
N LYS A 882 22.83 4.37 25.10
CA LYS A 882 23.97 5.21 24.69
C LYS A 882 24.30 5.09 23.20
N ASP A 883 23.94 3.98 22.59
CA ASP A 883 24.18 3.65 21.19
C ASP A 883 23.02 4.11 20.27
N ARG A 884 21.94 4.68 20.83
CA ARG A 884 20.73 5.10 20.10
C ARG A 884 21.03 5.91 18.83
N ASN A 885 21.86 6.95 18.93
CA ASN A 885 22.21 7.79 17.77
C ASN A 885 23.06 7.05 16.72
N HIS A 886 23.83 6.03 17.13
CA HIS A 886 24.55 5.15 16.20
C HIS A 886 23.58 4.23 15.46
N LEU A 887 22.59 3.66 16.16
CA LEU A 887 21.57 2.79 15.56
C LEU A 887 20.65 3.56 14.61
N ILE A 888 20.18 4.76 14.98
CA ILE A 888 19.44 5.66 14.06
C ILE A 888 20.29 5.93 12.81
N GLY A 889 21.56 6.32 12.98
CA GLY A 889 22.47 6.55 11.87
C GLY A 889 22.75 5.30 11.02
N LYS A 890 22.55 4.09 11.56
CA LYS A 890 22.65 2.82 10.83
C LYS A 890 21.38 2.54 10.02
N VAL A 891 20.18 2.68 10.59
CA VAL A 891 18.91 2.47 9.86
C VAL A 891 18.82 3.40 8.65
N ILE A 892 19.08 4.69 8.86
CA ILE A 892 19.05 5.74 7.81
C ILE A 892 20.05 5.47 6.67
N LYS A 893 21.23 4.92 6.96
CA LYS A 893 22.34 4.78 5.98
C LYS A 893 22.58 3.35 5.49
N GLY A 894 21.88 2.37 6.07
CA GLY A 894 22.15 0.95 5.88
C GLY A 894 23.52 0.50 6.42
N GLY A 895 23.92 -0.71 6.02
CA GLY A 895 25.29 -1.19 6.14
C GLY A 895 25.43 -2.66 6.52
N ALA A 896 26.65 -3.18 6.39
CA ALA A 896 26.99 -4.59 6.57
C ALA A 896 28.02 -4.83 7.71
N GLY A 897 28.38 -6.09 7.94
CA GLY A 897 29.58 -6.51 8.69
C GLY A 897 29.47 -6.58 10.21
N VAL A 898 28.38 -6.10 10.81
CA VAL A 898 28.20 -6.05 12.28
C VAL A 898 27.55 -7.32 12.85
N TRP A 899 26.81 -8.05 12.02
CA TRP A 899 26.00 -9.22 12.37
C TRP A 899 26.15 -10.41 11.39
N GLY A 900 27.02 -10.25 10.38
CA GLY A 900 27.20 -11.17 9.26
C GLY A 900 27.69 -10.43 8.01
N GLU A 901 27.78 -11.14 6.90
CA GLU A 901 28.09 -10.57 5.57
C GLU A 901 26.87 -9.88 4.94
N THR A 902 25.64 -10.26 5.34
CA THR A 902 24.38 -9.64 4.92
C THR A 902 24.38 -8.13 5.19
N ALA A 903 24.08 -7.34 4.16
CA ALA A 903 23.89 -5.90 4.27
C ALA A 903 22.44 -5.57 4.65
N MET A 904 22.26 -4.56 5.50
CA MET A 904 20.97 -3.93 5.75
C MET A 904 20.78 -2.77 4.77
N ALA A 905 19.61 -2.72 4.13
CA ALA A 905 19.22 -1.62 3.23
C ALA A 905 19.24 -0.26 3.96
N ALA A 906 19.39 0.81 3.17
CA ALA A 906 19.34 2.18 3.68
C ALA A 906 17.90 2.70 3.68
N HIS A 907 17.51 3.40 4.75
CA HIS A 907 16.18 4.00 4.87
C HIS A 907 16.27 5.53 4.99
N PRO A 908 16.84 6.25 4.00
CA PRO A 908 17.03 7.70 4.06
C PRO A 908 15.72 8.49 4.14
N GLN A 909 14.59 7.88 3.74
CA GLN A 909 13.25 8.45 3.76
C GLN A 909 12.62 8.57 5.16
N LEU A 910 13.06 7.77 6.14
CA LEU A 910 12.47 7.76 7.48
C LEU A 910 12.94 8.97 8.30
N LYS A 911 12.05 9.64 9.04
CA LYS A 911 12.46 10.79 9.85
C LYS A 911 13.29 10.31 11.04
N ILE A 912 14.34 11.06 11.38
CA ILE A 912 15.24 10.79 12.52
C ILE A 912 14.47 10.54 13.83
N ASN A 913 13.36 11.24 14.04
CA ASN A 913 12.51 11.07 15.22
C ASN A 913 11.72 9.75 15.19
N GLU A 914 11.17 9.36 14.04
CA GLU A 914 10.42 8.10 13.84
C GLU A 914 11.35 6.90 14.04
N VAL A 915 12.53 6.90 13.40
CA VAL A 915 13.57 5.89 13.65
C VAL A 915 14.01 5.88 15.11
N GLY A 916 14.03 7.04 15.77
CA GLY A 916 14.24 7.13 17.21
C GLY A 916 13.23 6.29 18.01
N LEU A 917 11.94 6.43 17.71
CA LEU A 917 10.87 5.66 18.35
C LEU A 917 10.98 4.14 18.09
N MET A 918 11.37 3.75 16.86
CA MET A 918 11.66 2.35 16.52
C MET A 918 12.76 1.76 17.42
N ILE A 919 13.90 2.46 17.53
CA ILE A 919 15.04 2.04 18.36
C ILE A 919 14.68 2.01 19.86
N ASP A 920 13.86 2.96 20.33
CA ASP A 920 13.41 2.99 21.73
C ASP A 920 12.47 1.82 22.06
N TYR A 921 11.59 1.42 21.13
CA TYR A 921 10.81 0.19 21.26
C TYR A 921 11.72 -1.04 21.31
N ILE A 922 12.74 -1.13 20.44
CA ILE A 922 13.69 -2.25 20.47
C ILE A 922 14.33 -2.36 21.86
N PHE A 923 14.79 -1.25 22.46
CA PHE A 923 15.34 -1.26 23.82
C PHE A 923 14.30 -1.60 24.91
N SER A 924 13.01 -1.38 24.67
CA SER A 924 11.93 -1.73 25.61
C SER A 924 11.67 -3.24 25.71
N LEU A 925 12.13 -4.04 24.75
CA LEU A 925 11.89 -5.49 24.70
C LEU A 925 12.66 -6.31 25.74
N LYS A 926 13.60 -5.70 26.46
CA LYS A 926 14.44 -6.37 27.45
C LYS A 926 13.62 -6.74 28.69
N ALA A 927 13.24 -8.02 28.79
CA ALA A 927 12.32 -8.52 29.82
C ALA A 927 12.80 -8.28 31.26
N ASP A 928 11.85 -7.92 32.12
CA ASP A 928 12.01 -7.67 33.56
C ASP A 928 11.28 -8.78 34.34
N GLU A 929 11.94 -9.92 34.53
CA GLU A 929 11.36 -11.16 35.12
C GLU A 929 11.02 -11.08 36.63
N SER A 930 10.87 -9.87 37.21
CA SER A 930 10.91 -9.67 38.67
C SER A 930 9.58 -9.26 39.36
N ARG A 931 8.48 -9.09 38.62
CA ARG A 931 7.32 -8.31 39.12
C ARG A 931 6.29 -9.02 40.00
N ASP A 932 6.28 -10.35 40.13
CA ASP A 932 5.34 -11.06 41.04
C ASP A 932 5.64 -10.83 42.55
N ALA A 933 6.71 -10.10 42.89
CA ALA A 933 7.11 -9.82 44.27
C ALA A 933 6.60 -8.48 44.85
N ASP A 934 6.06 -7.59 44.01
CA ASP A 934 5.85 -6.15 44.31
C ASP A 934 4.36 -5.74 44.43
N LEU A 935 3.45 -6.69 44.68
CA LEU A 935 2.03 -6.39 44.88
C LEU A 935 1.78 -5.59 46.17
N LEU A 936 1.07 -4.47 46.03
CA LEU A 936 0.64 -3.62 47.12
C LEU A 936 -0.66 -4.13 47.78
N PRO A 937 -0.90 -3.82 49.07
CA PRO A 937 -2.20 -4.07 49.72
C PRO A 937 -3.31 -3.21 49.12
N LEU A 938 -4.58 -3.55 49.41
CA LEU A 938 -5.74 -2.74 48.99
C LEU A 938 -5.76 -1.30 49.54
N ASN A 939 -4.99 -0.99 50.57
CA ASN A 939 -4.84 0.36 51.09
C ASN A 939 -3.47 0.55 51.74
N GLY A 940 -2.94 1.76 51.63
CA GLY A 940 -1.63 2.12 52.16
C GLY A 940 -1.21 3.52 51.73
N ASN A 941 0.08 3.80 51.86
CA ASN A 941 0.68 5.08 51.50
C ASN A 941 1.62 4.88 50.30
N LEU A 942 1.53 5.76 49.31
CA LEU A 942 2.39 5.75 48.12
C LEU A 942 3.69 6.50 48.42
N GLU A 943 4.83 5.84 48.24
CA GLU A 943 6.14 6.47 48.34
C GLU A 943 6.70 6.88 46.97
N PHE A 944 6.73 8.18 46.71
CA PHE A 944 7.37 8.75 45.53
C PHE A 944 8.90 8.78 45.70
N ASN A 945 9.54 7.61 45.68
CA ASN A 945 10.99 7.44 45.89
C ASN A 945 11.75 7.01 44.60
N ARG A 946 11.14 6.17 43.75
CA ARG A 946 11.72 5.62 42.49
C ARG A 946 12.34 6.68 41.54
N HIS A 947 11.77 7.89 41.41
CA HIS A 947 12.31 8.98 40.57
C HIS A 947 13.69 9.48 41.01
N LYS A 948 13.99 9.43 42.32
CA LYS A 948 15.24 9.97 42.92
C LYS A 948 16.51 9.25 42.46
N HIS A 949 16.38 8.09 41.84
CA HIS A 949 17.51 7.31 41.34
C HIS A 949 17.94 7.63 39.89
N ASN A 950 17.05 8.22 39.07
CA ASN A 950 17.30 8.40 37.63
C ASN A 950 17.55 9.85 37.19
N GLN A 951 17.31 10.85 38.06
CA GLN A 951 17.47 12.30 37.79
C GLN A 951 16.60 12.92 36.69
N ASP A 952 15.83 12.14 35.95
CA ASP A 952 14.78 12.63 35.04
C ASP A 952 13.44 12.81 35.79
N ASP A 953 12.61 13.77 35.36
CA ASP A 953 11.20 13.85 35.73
C ASP A 953 10.43 12.63 35.19
N GLY A 954 9.18 12.42 35.60
CA GLY A 954 8.36 11.32 35.08
C GLY A 954 6.95 11.25 35.63
N ILE A 955 6.32 10.09 35.46
CA ILE A 955 5.00 9.77 36.01
C ILE A 955 5.05 8.51 36.87
N TYR A 956 4.22 8.46 37.91
CA TYR A 956 3.91 7.21 38.59
C TYR A 956 2.53 6.71 38.16
N ILE A 957 2.33 5.40 38.13
CA ILE A 957 1.07 4.77 37.75
C ILE A 957 0.69 3.77 38.83
N LEU A 958 -0.39 4.08 39.56
CA LEU A 958 -1.07 3.13 40.45
C LEU A 958 -2.08 2.35 39.61
N THR A 959 -1.84 1.05 39.42
CA THR A 959 -2.76 0.15 38.73
C THR A 959 -3.43 -0.76 39.75
N ALA A 960 -4.72 -1.00 39.59
CA ALA A 960 -5.43 -2.05 40.32
C ALA A 960 -6.26 -2.89 39.34
N SER A 961 -6.27 -4.21 39.52
CA SER A 961 -7.06 -5.14 38.72
C SER A 961 -7.65 -6.28 39.56
N TYR A 962 -8.78 -6.82 39.08
CA TYR A 962 -9.48 -7.97 39.64
C TYR A 962 -9.95 -8.88 38.51
N LEU A 963 -10.04 -10.17 38.80
CA LEU A 963 -10.66 -11.20 37.98
C LEU A 963 -11.67 -11.88 38.91
N ASP A 964 -12.95 -11.90 38.51
CA ASP A 964 -14.01 -12.57 39.27
C ASP A 964 -13.90 -14.10 39.20
N GLU A 965 -14.62 -14.81 40.07
CA GLU A 965 -14.71 -16.28 40.02
C GLU A 965 -15.61 -16.80 38.88
N GLY A 966 -16.36 -15.90 38.23
CA GLY A 966 -17.36 -16.17 37.22
C GLY A 966 -18.57 -16.92 37.78
N ASN A 967 -19.55 -17.20 36.92
CA ASN A 967 -20.69 -18.04 37.29
C ASN A 967 -20.34 -19.54 37.14
N PRO A 968 -20.38 -20.35 38.21
CA PRO A 968 -20.07 -21.78 38.13
C PRO A 968 -20.98 -22.61 37.21
N ALA A 969 -22.15 -22.09 36.84
CA ALA A 969 -23.06 -22.71 35.88
C ALA A 969 -22.70 -22.43 34.42
N VAL A 970 -21.81 -21.46 34.15
CA VAL A 970 -21.43 -21.02 32.80
C VAL A 970 -19.89 -21.11 32.66
N PRO A 971 -19.34 -22.21 32.10
CA PRO A 971 -17.90 -22.39 32.00
C PRO A 971 -17.20 -21.28 31.22
N GLY A 972 -16.14 -20.70 31.80
CA GLY A 972 -15.38 -19.63 31.16
C GLY A 972 -16.05 -18.25 31.22
N SER A 973 -16.98 -18.04 32.16
CA SER A 973 -17.69 -16.77 32.36
C SER A 973 -16.93 -15.72 33.17
N MET A 974 -15.67 -15.98 33.54
CA MET A 974 -14.87 -15.05 34.37
C MET A 974 -14.60 -13.74 33.64
N LEU A 975 -14.78 -12.60 34.31
CA LEU A 975 -14.51 -11.26 33.78
C LEU A 975 -13.43 -10.55 34.60
N SER A 976 -12.71 -9.66 33.95
CA SER A 976 -11.69 -8.84 34.63
C SER A 976 -11.95 -7.36 34.47
N VAL A 977 -11.57 -6.60 35.50
CA VAL A 977 -11.64 -5.14 35.55
C VAL A 977 -10.28 -4.59 35.94
N GLN A 978 -9.91 -3.45 35.35
CA GLN A 978 -8.67 -2.72 35.67
C GLN A 978 -8.95 -1.22 35.73
N LYS A 979 -8.24 -0.52 36.63
CA LYS A 979 -8.24 0.94 36.72
C LYS A 979 -6.84 1.46 37.00
N GLN A 980 -6.57 2.68 36.55
CA GLN A 980 -5.28 3.34 36.74
C GLN A 980 -5.44 4.78 37.23
N LEU A 981 -4.54 5.20 38.12
CA LEU A 981 -4.32 6.59 38.50
C LEU A 981 -2.88 6.98 38.15
N VAL A 982 -2.72 8.07 37.40
CA VAL A 982 -1.42 8.57 36.95
C VAL A 982 -1.05 9.82 37.73
N PHE A 983 0.08 9.78 38.43
CA PHE A 983 0.64 10.90 39.16
C PHE A 983 1.75 11.58 38.35
N ARG A 984 1.82 12.91 38.36
CA ARG A 984 2.78 13.72 37.59
C ARG A 984 3.66 14.59 38.49
N ALA A 985 4.88 14.89 38.07
CA ALA A 985 5.74 15.83 38.81
C ALA A 985 5.12 17.24 38.87
N ASN A 986 5.20 17.90 40.02
CA ASN A 986 4.73 19.28 40.20
C ASN A 986 5.80 20.28 39.69
N LYS A 987 5.58 20.89 38.51
CA LYS A 987 6.60 21.74 37.84
C LYS A 987 6.63 23.22 38.29
N GLU A 988 5.74 23.67 39.19
CA GLU A 988 5.74 25.06 39.70
C GLU A 988 6.57 25.26 40.99
N ALA A 989 7.90 25.12 40.91
CA ALA A 989 8.80 25.43 42.04
C ALA A 989 10.24 25.83 41.66
N ASN A 990 10.50 26.37 40.45
CA ASN A 990 11.87 26.72 40.03
C ASN A 990 12.05 28.03 39.21
N GLU A 991 11.07 28.94 39.17
CA GLU A 991 11.20 30.27 38.54
C GLU A 991 11.49 31.42 39.53
N SER A 992 12.12 31.16 40.68
CA SER A 992 12.42 32.20 41.68
C SER A 992 13.87 32.23 42.19
N THR A 993 14.85 31.99 41.31
CA THR A 993 16.26 32.37 41.55
C THR A 993 17.03 32.46 40.23
N LEU A 994 17.00 33.63 39.57
CA LEU A 994 18.07 34.17 38.71
C LEU A 994 17.77 35.62 38.25
N GLU A 995 17.42 36.49 39.19
CA GLU A 995 17.87 37.89 39.12
C GLU A 995 19.14 38.01 39.97
N ILE A 996 20.19 38.62 39.38
CA ILE A 996 21.38 39.29 39.94
C ILE A 996 22.66 38.88 39.20
N GLU A 997 23.30 39.90 38.59
CA GLU A 997 24.56 39.96 37.81
C GLU A 997 24.56 39.37 36.38
#